data_AF-A0A1C5BGX7-F1
#
_entry.id   AF-A0A1C5BGX7-F1
#
_cell.length_a   1.000
_cell.length_b   1.000
_cell.length_c   1.000
_cell.angle_alpha   90.00
_cell.angle_beta   90.00
_cell.angle_gamma   90.00
#
_symmetry.space_group_name_H-M   'P 1'
#
loop_
_entity.id
_entity.type
_entity.pdbx_description
1 polymer ?
#
loop_
_entity_poly.entity_id
_entity_poly.type
_entity_poly.pdbx_seq_one_letter_code
_entity_poly.pdbx_strand_id
1 'polypeptide(L)'
;MNILTRRLAAVCVALLLTAPGNTAVAADDPPTNLLAADLDTGFDGGQSPLTMSSQTSGGTQQIVQVNGDNALELRDASQGTNLSSYFYHRWSAGALKDRINAVYSEPVGSPARQFVLQYDLARSAASDKPVAKDIYAQIQFGNFDNNLVPRFPVPAVSVTTTPAYTGTSGGLSRVDDTSVPQYRFTIVPNGGQRLISTVELGFSVRVDTGGTDEAITVDNLGVYEAAGGITDTEPPSAPTSPTAAVTAGSVSLGWTASTDNLGVTGYDVFRDSYQVASVGGTTTSALISGLMPATSYDFTVRARDASGNISALSTPLKKSTGPYVPESPAPYPGTQKSRTQWLWDKTKSMKEESGAVNVAQYTAQLADHENVATNLAKLDTQFQSYDYEQYKTMAKMYSYLMVGDQFSPAMRAHVRSYFASYAYQKLPQTENLRMSNYATGYLVGQYFPDLADLNGNSGVQLKAANKANVLEMVNAGVRGGWAEYQSPEYTFMTYFCLNALYQWADDAQLRRQVKMAMDVMWFEWANDWIDGYMISSESRAKGDLSSVNDPTWRPADHSVLAWTYFGAHRAQQGVGESDNPAPSAYRPNLEYAGLAAWPGTKYTPPEPAVEIGRKTDKSYTAHKTNLQNSSGHAMDIYRTSYVRPTWGLGTEVQYRRVDNWVEDLPVVLRWRSDAANPLFRLSVDQGNASIGAYDQPAGQRVMQDGPTAVGVYKSSGDQTSNYINALFPTNGSIRERREVDGWTIADTGSMYFAYKLAKPGTWYHQTPNDPANKVKKTAQNHPTAGLSYSYDILRSQADSNGWVLESADASTYAGLDAFASALTSTTSMDVSHVEDTNPRLVYHSLTGDDLDITFDSASEAPGATHLVNGTPIDYGAYKLFDTPWLQQDKLGSTFTASVDGESVVYDFDHWTVTAVEGKDHDRRGRPQHDALRGGCLHGLRQGVCS
;
A
#
# COMPACT_ATOMS: atom_id res chain seq x y z
N MET A 1 -90.91 5.18 -1.71
CA MET A 1 -91.74 5.59 -2.86
C MET A 1 -90.82 6.10 -3.96
N ASN A 2 -90.67 5.31 -5.02
CA ASN A 2 -90.37 5.66 -6.42
C ASN A 2 -89.65 6.97 -6.83
N ILE A 3 -88.61 6.76 -7.66
CA ILE A 3 -88.46 7.28 -9.06
C ILE A 3 -87.68 8.60 -9.32
N LEU A 4 -86.55 8.39 -10.02
CA LEU A 4 -86.01 9.05 -11.22
C LEU A 4 -85.37 10.48 -11.24
N THR A 5 -84.05 10.44 -11.53
CA THR A 5 -83.27 11.08 -12.63
C THR A 5 -82.88 12.57 -12.70
N ARG A 6 -81.55 12.70 -12.90
CA ARG A 6 -80.73 13.55 -13.83
C ARG A 6 -80.51 15.03 -13.46
N ARG A 7 -79.26 15.40 -13.09
CA ARG A 7 -78.11 15.96 -13.90
C ARG A 7 -78.43 17.37 -14.46
N LEU A 8 -77.63 18.43 -14.26
CA LEU A 8 -76.21 18.63 -14.63
C LEU A 8 -75.65 19.96 -14.05
N ALA A 9 -74.34 19.97 -13.74
CA ALA A 9 -73.30 21.04 -13.89
C ALA A 9 -73.53 22.47 -13.32
N ALA A 10 -72.57 23.22 -12.78
CA ALA A 10 -71.12 23.10 -12.58
C ALA A 10 -70.61 24.28 -11.69
N VAL A 11 -69.57 24.00 -10.88
CA VAL A 11 -68.33 24.80 -10.64
C VAL A 11 -68.43 26.23 -10.06
N CYS A 12 -67.95 26.47 -8.82
CA CYS A 12 -66.58 26.95 -8.51
C CYS A 12 -66.39 27.41 -7.02
N VAL A 13 -65.47 26.72 -6.32
CA VAL A 13 -64.40 27.17 -5.38
C VAL A 13 -64.64 28.35 -4.41
N ALA A 14 -64.50 28.11 -3.09
CA ALA A 14 -63.36 28.57 -2.25
C ALA A 14 -63.48 28.21 -0.75
N LEU A 15 -62.38 27.65 -0.25
CA LEU A 15 -61.90 27.31 1.11
C LEU A 15 -62.52 27.98 2.37
N LEU A 16 -62.66 27.19 3.46
CA LEU A 16 -61.81 27.27 4.67
C LEU A 16 -62.26 26.27 5.79
N LEU A 17 -61.25 25.49 6.25
CA LEU A 17 -60.96 25.06 7.63
C LEU A 17 -61.81 24.03 8.42
N THR A 18 -61.04 23.06 8.95
CA THR A 18 -61.15 22.24 10.17
C THR A 18 -61.85 20.87 10.15
N ALA A 19 -60.97 19.87 10.30
CA ALA A 19 -61.07 18.53 10.92
C ALA A 19 -62.14 17.54 10.44
N PRO A 20 -61.70 16.36 9.96
CA PRO A 20 -62.41 15.12 10.19
C PRO A 20 -61.67 14.26 11.21
N GLY A 21 -62.42 13.84 12.22
CA GLY A 21 -62.02 12.82 13.16
C GLY A 21 -61.91 11.43 12.54
N ASN A 22 -61.32 10.56 13.36
CA ASN A 22 -61.33 9.11 13.34
C ASN A 22 -62.23 8.46 12.27
N THR A 23 -61.61 8.13 11.14
CA THR A 23 -61.99 6.92 10.40
C THR A 23 -61.31 5.74 11.07
N ALA A 24 -62.10 4.76 11.51
CA ALA A 24 -61.61 3.48 11.97
C ALA A 24 -60.62 2.90 10.94
N VAL A 25 -59.39 2.64 11.40
CA VAL A 25 -58.42 1.83 10.65
C VAL A 25 -59.07 0.46 10.48
N ALA A 26 -59.15 -0.01 9.24
CA ALA A 26 -59.58 -1.36 8.93
C ALA A 26 -58.77 -2.36 9.78
N ALA A 27 -59.40 -3.41 10.29
CA ALA A 27 -58.68 -4.49 10.95
C ALA A 27 -57.59 -4.97 9.98
N ASP A 28 -56.32 -4.77 10.35
CA ASP A 28 -55.18 -5.33 9.63
C ASP A 28 -55.43 -6.83 9.44
N ASP A 29 -55.14 -7.36 8.25
CA ASP A 29 -55.14 -8.81 8.05
C ASP A 29 -54.35 -9.46 9.19
N PRO A 30 -54.83 -10.58 9.76
CA PRO A 30 -54.09 -11.26 10.81
C PRO A 30 -52.67 -11.56 10.32
N PRO A 31 -51.64 -11.32 11.15
CA PRO A 31 -50.26 -11.46 10.72
C PRO A 31 -50.03 -12.85 10.12
N THR A 32 -49.34 -12.90 8.98
CA THR A 32 -49.09 -14.17 8.28
C THR A 32 -48.20 -15.08 9.14
N ASN A 33 -48.66 -16.29 9.42
CA ASN A 33 -47.82 -17.31 10.07
C ASN A 33 -46.74 -17.79 9.07
N LEU A 34 -45.50 -17.41 9.32
CA LEU A 34 -44.36 -17.72 8.46
C LEU A 34 -43.88 -19.19 8.56
N LEU A 35 -44.44 -19.96 9.49
CA LEU A 35 -44.22 -21.40 9.60
C LEU A 35 -45.36 -22.23 9.01
N ALA A 36 -46.45 -21.61 8.56
CA ALA A 36 -47.66 -22.34 8.15
C ALA A 36 -47.34 -23.41 7.11
N ALA A 37 -46.82 -23.06 5.93
CA ALA A 37 -46.53 -24.03 4.88
C ALA A 37 -45.50 -25.11 5.27
N ASP A 38 -44.58 -24.78 6.18
CA ASP A 38 -43.50 -25.68 6.63
C ASP A 38 -43.96 -26.66 7.72
N LEU A 39 -45.10 -26.39 8.37
CA LEU A 39 -45.73 -27.25 9.38
C LEU A 39 -47.04 -27.89 8.90
N ASP A 40 -47.70 -27.31 7.89
CA ASP A 40 -49.04 -27.66 7.37
C ASP A 40 -49.04 -28.86 6.41
N THR A 41 -48.13 -29.82 6.62
CA THR A 41 -48.15 -31.11 5.89
C THR A 41 -48.39 -32.31 6.79
N GLY A 42 -48.62 -32.10 8.10
CA GLY A 42 -48.66 -33.21 9.07
C GLY A 42 -49.67 -33.12 10.19
N PHE A 43 -50.28 -31.96 10.45
CA PHE A 43 -51.28 -31.85 11.52
C PHE A 43 -52.62 -32.43 11.06
N ASP A 44 -53.12 -32.12 9.86
CA ASP A 44 -54.39 -32.65 9.36
C ASP A 44 -54.34 -34.12 8.90
N GLY A 45 -54.24 -35.04 9.87
CA GLY A 45 -54.31 -36.49 9.64
C GLY A 45 -53.02 -37.14 9.13
N GLY A 46 -51.87 -36.47 9.26
CA GLY A 46 -50.54 -36.94 8.84
C GLY A 46 -49.64 -37.42 10.00
N GLN A 47 -48.35 -37.64 9.70
CA GLN A 47 -47.32 -37.86 10.72
C GLN A 47 -46.80 -36.49 11.22
N SER A 48 -46.42 -36.42 12.50
CA SER A 48 -45.85 -35.19 13.09
C SER A 48 -44.63 -34.69 12.31
N PRO A 49 -44.49 -33.37 12.07
CA PRO A 49 -43.31 -32.80 11.42
C PRO A 49 -42.08 -32.74 12.33
N LEU A 50 -42.26 -32.76 13.66
CA LEU A 50 -41.12 -32.82 14.58
C LEU A 50 -40.45 -34.20 14.52
N THR A 51 -39.20 -34.27 14.93
CA THR A 51 -38.39 -35.48 15.03
C THR A 51 -37.76 -35.51 16.42
N MET A 52 -37.62 -36.69 17.02
CA MET A 52 -36.96 -36.83 18.33
C MET A 52 -35.44 -36.93 18.16
N SER A 53 -34.65 -36.05 18.79
CA SER A 53 -33.20 -35.94 18.55
C SER A 53 -32.35 -37.00 19.26
N SER A 54 -32.77 -37.50 20.43
CA SER A 54 -32.04 -38.54 21.16
C SER A 54 -32.99 -39.43 21.98
N GLN A 55 -33.01 -40.73 21.71
CA GLN A 55 -33.70 -41.72 22.55
C GLN A 55 -32.91 -41.98 23.83
N THR A 56 -33.10 -41.14 24.85
CA THR A 56 -32.62 -41.44 26.20
C THR A 56 -33.73 -41.83 27.16
N SER A 57 -35.01 -41.73 26.75
CA SER A 57 -36.13 -41.90 27.69
C SER A 57 -37.46 -42.43 27.12
N GLY A 58 -37.51 -42.91 25.88
CA GLY A 58 -38.73 -43.56 25.32
C GLY A 58 -39.86 -42.62 24.92
N GLY A 59 -39.62 -41.30 24.83
CA GLY A 59 -40.61 -40.32 24.40
C GLY A 59 -41.26 -40.62 23.04
N THR A 60 -42.52 -40.18 22.89
CA THR A 60 -43.33 -40.36 21.68
C THR A 60 -43.99 -39.06 21.28
N GLN A 61 -44.29 -38.91 20.00
CA GLN A 61 -45.06 -37.80 19.47
C GLN A 61 -46.23 -38.35 18.64
N GLN A 62 -47.39 -37.72 18.73
CA GLN A 62 -48.55 -38.09 17.92
C GLN A 62 -49.44 -36.89 17.62
N ILE A 63 -50.25 -37.00 16.58
CA ILE A 63 -51.31 -36.03 16.31
C ILE A 63 -52.54 -36.43 17.10
N VAL A 64 -53.12 -35.46 17.83
CA VAL A 64 -54.36 -35.61 18.59
C VAL A 64 -55.39 -34.58 18.13
N GLN A 65 -56.67 -34.84 18.42
CA GLN A 65 -57.76 -33.91 18.13
C GLN A 65 -58.10 -33.10 19.38
N VAL A 66 -57.97 -31.78 19.31
CA VAL A 66 -58.35 -30.85 20.38
C VAL A 66 -59.32 -29.83 19.82
N ASN A 67 -60.52 -29.73 20.42
CA ASN A 67 -61.58 -28.80 19.99
C ASN A 67 -62.00 -28.89 18.50
N GLY A 68 -61.68 -29.98 17.80
CA GLY A 68 -61.99 -30.18 16.38
C GLY A 68 -60.81 -29.89 15.44
N ASP A 69 -59.70 -29.39 15.98
CA ASP A 69 -58.47 -29.11 15.26
C ASP A 69 -57.39 -30.15 15.61
N ASN A 70 -56.45 -30.36 14.68
CA ASN A 70 -55.32 -31.25 14.92
C ASN A 70 -54.22 -30.54 15.69
N ALA A 71 -53.79 -31.14 16.79
CA ALA A 71 -52.71 -30.63 17.63
C ALA A 71 -51.63 -31.70 17.85
N LEU A 72 -50.40 -31.26 18.14
CA LEU A 72 -49.27 -32.15 18.36
C LEU A 72 -49.18 -32.49 19.84
N GLU A 73 -49.36 -33.77 20.16
CA GLU A 73 -49.08 -34.28 21.49
C GLU A 73 -47.63 -34.79 21.56
N LEU A 74 -46.87 -34.21 22.49
CA LEU A 74 -45.52 -34.65 22.86
C LEU A 74 -45.58 -35.34 24.20
N ARG A 75 -45.06 -36.56 24.27
CA ARG A 75 -45.12 -37.41 25.46
C ARG A 75 -43.72 -37.85 25.86
N ASP A 76 -43.42 -37.73 27.14
CA ASP A 76 -42.24 -38.33 27.75
C ASP A 76 -42.65 -39.64 28.45
N ALA A 77 -42.06 -40.77 28.04
CA ALA A 77 -42.34 -42.10 28.62
C ALA A 77 -41.24 -42.55 29.61
N SER A 78 -40.50 -41.59 30.15
CA SER A 78 -39.38 -41.83 31.05
C SER A 78 -39.89 -42.40 32.37
N GLN A 79 -39.57 -43.66 32.67
CA GLN A 79 -39.93 -44.33 33.93
C GLN A 79 -39.02 -43.83 35.10
N GLY A 80 -38.95 -42.51 35.31
CA GLY A 80 -38.35 -41.91 36.51
C GLY A 80 -36.85 -41.57 36.44
N THR A 81 -36.23 -41.47 35.27
CA THR A 81 -34.87 -40.88 35.12
C THR A 81 -35.01 -39.42 34.67
N ASN A 82 -34.44 -38.46 35.41
CA ASN A 82 -34.48 -37.00 35.14
C ASN A 82 -33.82 -36.60 33.79
N LEU A 83 -34.35 -37.07 32.67
CA LEU A 83 -33.86 -36.83 31.32
C LEU A 83 -34.99 -36.23 30.48
N SER A 84 -34.70 -35.18 29.72
CA SER A 84 -35.67 -34.52 28.85
C SER A 84 -35.82 -35.26 27.51
N SER A 85 -37.05 -35.30 26.99
CA SER A 85 -37.31 -35.66 25.59
C SER A 85 -37.25 -34.39 24.72
N TYR A 86 -36.37 -34.38 23.72
CA TYR A 86 -36.15 -33.26 22.80
C TYR A 86 -36.73 -33.56 21.42
N PHE A 87 -37.73 -32.77 21.02
CA PHE A 87 -38.39 -32.83 19.72
C PHE A 87 -37.99 -31.60 18.91
N TYR A 88 -37.66 -31.77 17.63
CA TYR A 88 -37.21 -30.66 16.79
C TYR A 88 -37.60 -30.87 15.32
N HIS A 89 -37.71 -29.79 14.58
CA HIS A 89 -37.87 -29.82 13.14
C HIS A 89 -36.95 -28.79 12.51
N ARG A 90 -36.21 -29.22 11.48
CA ARG A 90 -35.22 -28.40 10.79
C ARG A 90 -35.58 -28.25 9.33
N TRP A 91 -35.63 -27.00 8.88
CA TRP A 91 -35.97 -26.61 7.52
C TRP A 91 -34.76 -26.02 6.81
N SER A 92 -34.51 -26.43 5.57
CA SER A 92 -33.51 -25.81 4.68
C SER A 92 -34.11 -24.86 3.64
N ALA A 93 -35.43 -24.84 3.53
CA ALA A 93 -36.23 -23.92 2.72
C ALA A 93 -37.54 -23.64 3.47
N GLY A 94 -38.13 -22.46 3.30
CA GLY A 94 -39.34 -22.08 4.03
C GLY A 94 -39.54 -20.57 4.11
N ALA A 95 -40.79 -20.14 4.30
CA ALA A 95 -41.17 -18.73 4.25
C ALA A 95 -40.49 -17.90 5.36
N LEU A 96 -40.31 -18.47 6.56
CA LEU A 96 -39.57 -17.81 7.64
C LEU A 96 -38.09 -17.60 7.28
N LYS A 97 -37.42 -18.63 6.76
CA LYS A 97 -36.01 -18.52 6.35
C LYS A 97 -35.84 -17.46 5.27
N ASP A 98 -36.70 -17.49 4.27
CA ASP A 98 -36.61 -16.59 3.13
C ASP A 98 -36.91 -15.15 3.56
N ARG A 99 -37.86 -14.96 4.48
CA ARG A 99 -38.13 -13.64 5.07
C ARG A 99 -36.95 -13.12 5.89
N ILE A 100 -36.33 -13.93 6.73
CA ILE A 100 -35.13 -13.55 7.50
C ILE A 100 -34.00 -13.16 6.55
N ASN A 101 -33.73 -13.96 5.52
CA ASN A 101 -32.71 -13.67 4.52
C ASN A 101 -33.04 -12.41 3.70
N ALA A 102 -34.31 -12.12 3.44
CA ALA A 102 -34.73 -10.87 2.82
C ALA A 102 -34.36 -9.67 3.70
N VAL A 103 -34.62 -9.73 5.01
CA VAL A 103 -34.22 -8.68 5.96
C VAL A 103 -32.70 -8.54 6.01
N TYR A 104 -31.95 -9.64 6.09
CA TYR A 104 -30.48 -9.57 6.06
C TYR A 104 -29.93 -8.96 4.77
N SER A 105 -30.61 -9.17 3.65
CA SER A 105 -30.24 -8.61 2.35
C SER A 105 -30.52 -7.11 2.22
N GLU A 106 -31.29 -6.51 3.13
CA GLU A 106 -31.50 -5.05 3.14
C GLU A 106 -30.18 -4.31 3.46
N PRO A 107 -29.98 -3.07 2.96
CA PRO A 107 -28.79 -2.27 3.24
C PRO A 107 -28.52 -2.12 4.75
N VAL A 108 -27.24 -2.16 5.14
CA VAL A 108 -26.82 -1.90 6.52
C VAL A 108 -27.34 -0.52 6.96
N GLY A 109 -28.01 -0.48 8.12
CA GLY A 109 -28.68 0.73 8.64
C GLY A 109 -30.19 0.81 8.33
N SER A 110 -30.74 -0.15 7.57
CA SER A 110 -32.19 -0.28 7.40
C SER A 110 -32.88 -0.66 8.73
N PRO A 111 -34.16 -0.28 8.96
CA PRO A 111 -34.84 -0.57 10.22
C PRO A 111 -34.93 -2.07 10.52
N ALA A 112 -34.60 -2.46 11.75
CA ALA A 112 -34.70 -3.85 12.19
C ALA A 112 -36.15 -4.36 12.19
N ARG A 113 -36.34 -5.67 11.99
CA ARG A 113 -37.67 -6.33 12.04
C ARG A 113 -37.80 -7.20 13.27
N GLN A 114 -38.96 -7.17 13.91
CA GLN A 114 -39.26 -8.02 15.05
C GLN A 114 -40.15 -9.18 14.65
N PHE A 115 -39.94 -10.32 15.29
CA PHE A 115 -40.70 -11.54 15.12
C PHE A 115 -41.15 -12.07 16.47
N VAL A 116 -42.29 -12.75 16.52
CA VAL A 116 -42.89 -13.35 17.71
C VAL A 116 -43.17 -14.82 17.44
N LEU A 117 -42.66 -15.69 18.30
CA LEU A 117 -43.02 -17.11 18.36
C LEU A 117 -44.29 -17.25 19.21
N GLN A 118 -45.28 -17.95 18.67
CA GLN A 118 -46.59 -18.13 19.28
C GLN A 118 -47.03 -19.59 19.19
N TYR A 119 -47.66 -20.11 20.25
CA TYR A 119 -48.37 -21.39 20.23
C TYR A 119 -49.37 -21.47 21.38
N ASP A 120 -50.37 -22.33 21.23
CA ASP A 120 -51.30 -22.69 22.28
C ASP A 120 -50.82 -23.98 22.94
N LEU A 121 -50.93 -24.04 24.26
CA LEU A 121 -50.39 -25.16 25.03
C LEU A 121 -51.44 -25.69 26.01
N ALA A 122 -51.62 -27.01 26.04
CA ALA A 122 -52.46 -27.72 27.00
C ALA A 122 -51.74 -28.94 27.57
N ARG A 123 -52.20 -29.42 28.74
CA ARG A 123 -51.75 -30.68 29.33
C ARG A 123 -52.82 -31.74 29.08
N SER A 124 -52.46 -32.82 28.39
CA SER A 124 -53.43 -33.82 27.93
C SER A 124 -53.54 -35.07 28.82
N ALA A 125 -52.54 -35.35 29.67
CA ALA A 125 -52.58 -36.43 30.66
C ALA A 125 -52.58 -35.92 32.11
N ALA A 126 -53.48 -36.47 32.94
CA ALA A 126 -53.53 -36.19 34.37
C ALA A 126 -52.39 -36.91 35.10
N SER A 127 -51.32 -36.18 35.44
CA SER A 127 -50.44 -36.60 36.53
C SER A 127 -51.12 -36.24 37.85
N ASP A 128 -51.19 -37.18 38.78
CA ASP A 128 -51.65 -36.95 40.15
C ASP A 128 -50.61 -36.21 41.02
N LYS A 129 -49.46 -35.84 40.44
CA LYS A 129 -48.38 -35.11 41.11
C LYS A 129 -48.36 -33.61 40.73
N PRO A 130 -47.84 -32.75 41.64
CA PRO A 130 -47.65 -31.32 41.36
C PRO A 130 -46.81 -31.11 40.09
N VAL A 131 -47.18 -30.08 39.33
CA VAL A 131 -46.65 -29.66 38.02
C VAL A 131 -45.14 -29.92 37.87
N ALA A 132 -44.74 -30.67 36.84
CA ALA A 132 -43.35 -30.80 36.44
C ALA A 132 -42.82 -29.43 35.99
N LYS A 133 -41.60 -29.09 36.40
CA LYS A 133 -41.13 -27.70 36.41
C LYS A 133 -40.76 -27.10 35.05
N ASP A 134 -40.58 -27.85 33.97
CA ASP A 134 -39.83 -27.32 32.83
C ASP A 134 -40.32 -27.81 31.45
N ILE A 135 -41.14 -27.00 30.74
CA ILE A 135 -41.35 -27.11 29.29
C ILE A 135 -40.56 -25.99 28.62
N TYR A 136 -39.72 -26.31 27.64
CA TYR A 136 -38.93 -25.33 26.88
C TYR A 136 -39.30 -25.37 25.41
N ALA A 137 -39.55 -24.20 24.80
CA ALA A 137 -39.55 -24.03 23.36
C ALA A 137 -38.36 -23.17 22.93
N GLN A 138 -37.75 -23.49 21.80
CA GLN A 138 -36.62 -22.76 21.24
C GLN A 138 -36.71 -22.71 19.71
N ILE A 139 -36.30 -21.58 19.14
CA ILE A 139 -36.00 -21.45 17.71
C ILE A 139 -34.50 -21.19 17.54
N GLN A 140 -33.89 -21.89 16.59
CA GLN A 140 -32.47 -21.83 16.28
C GLN A 140 -32.28 -21.54 14.79
N PHE A 141 -31.30 -20.69 14.46
CA PHE A 141 -30.89 -20.44 13.08
C PHE A 141 -29.62 -21.25 12.80
N GLY A 142 -29.56 -21.94 11.66
CA GLY A 142 -28.45 -22.82 11.28
C GLY A 142 -27.13 -22.10 11.00
N ASN A 143 -26.09 -22.88 10.69
CA ASN A 143 -24.73 -22.41 10.46
C ASN A 143 -24.65 -21.30 9.39
N PHE A 144 -23.90 -20.24 9.68
CA PHE A 144 -23.07 -19.58 8.66
C PHE A 144 -21.82 -20.47 8.54
N ASP A 145 -21.63 -21.17 7.42
CA ASP A 145 -20.41 -21.92 7.07
C ASP A 145 -19.74 -22.71 8.22
N ASN A 146 -20.47 -23.66 8.82
CA ASN A 146 -19.94 -24.59 9.84
C ASN A 146 -19.31 -23.97 11.12
N ASN A 147 -19.70 -22.76 11.49
CA ASN A 147 -19.52 -22.23 12.85
C ASN A 147 -20.88 -21.96 13.52
N LEU A 148 -21.01 -22.35 14.80
CA LEU A 148 -22.19 -22.07 15.62
C LEU A 148 -22.44 -20.55 15.69
N VAL A 149 -23.53 -20.12 15.07
CA VAL A 149 -24.03 -18.74 15.12
C VAL A 149 -24.55 -18.45 16.53
N PRO A 150 -24.44 -17.21 17.06
CA PRO A 150 -24.65 -16.93 18.47
C PRO A 150 -25.96 -17.49 19.00
N ARG A 151 -25.81 -18.35 20.01
CA ARG A 151 -26.85 -18.64 20.97
C ARG A 151 -27.41 -17.28 21.43
N PHE A 152 -28.74 -17.16 21.59
CA PHE A 152 -29.31 -16.15 22.52
C PHE A 152 -28.38 -16.05 23.74
N PRO A 153 -28.07 -14.86 24.28
CA PRO A 153 -27.06 -14.72 25.32
C PRO A 153 -27.21 -15.82 26.39
N VAL A 154 -26.28 -16.76 26.41
CA VAL A 154 -26.20 -17.85 27.42
C VAL A 154 -25.16 -17.33 28.41
N PRO A 155 -25.46 -17.35 29.71
CA PRO A 155 -25.75 -18.58 30.42
C PRO A 155 -27.25 -18.85 30.46
N ALA A 156 -27.62 -20.11 30.36
CA ALA A 156 -28.98 -20.61 30.19
C ALA A 156 -30.06 -19.73 30.84
N VAL A 157 -30.91 -19.10 30.05
CA VAL A 157 -32.27 -18.83 30.54
C VAL A 157 -33.10 -20.06 30.16
N SER A 158 -33.05 -21.05 31.05
CA SER A 158 -34.15 -21.98 31.20
C SER A 158 -35.40 -21.15 31.49
N VAL A 159 -36.33 -21.08 30.55
CA VAL A 159 -37.66 -20.53 30.83
C VAL A 159 -38.51 -21.63 31.47
N THR A 160 -38.42 -21.74 32.78
CA THR A 160 -39.37 -22.49 33.60
C THR A 160 -40.71 -21.76 33.53
N THR A 161 -41.65 -22.24 32.71
CA THR A 161 -43.01 -21.67 32.64
C THR A 161 -43.83 -22.13 33.85
N THR A 162 -43.67 -21.45 34.99
CA THR A 162 -44.60 -21.61 36.12
C THR A 162 -45.95 -20.86 35.95
N PRO A 163 -46.08 -19.71 35.26
CA PRO A 163 -47.33 -18.94 35.35
C PRO A 163 -48.49 -19.38 34.44
N ALA A 164 -48.25 -20.11 33.34
CA ALA A 164 -49.31 -20.46 32.38
C ALA A 164 -50.20 -21.64 32.84
N TYR A 165 -49.84 -22.31 33.94
CA TYR A 165 -50.54 -23.50 34.44
C TYR A 165 -51.01 -23.31 35.88
N THR A 166 -52.33 -23.31 36.10
CA THR A 166 -52.91 -23.28 37.46
C THR A 166 -53.75 -24.53 37.81
N GLY A 167 -53.77 -25.57 36.97
CA GLY A 167 -54.62 -26.75 37.22
C GLY A 167 -54.09 -28.08 36.65
N THR A 168 -54.53 -29.19 37.26
CA THR A 168 -54.14 -30.58 36.93
C THR A 168 -54.83 -31.17 35.69
N SER A 169 -55.71 -30.41 35.04
CA SER A 169 -56.30 -30.67 33.72
C SER A 169 -56.79 -29.33 33.17
N GLY A 170 -56.27 -28.85 32.04
CA GLY A 170 -56.55 -27.49 31.54
C GLY A 170 -56.64 -27.41 30.02
N GLY A 171 -57.49 -26.50 29.53
CA GLY A 171 -57.62 -26.19 28.11
C GLY A 171 -56.43 -25.43 27.54
N LEU A 172 -56.39 -25.30 26.21
CA LEU A 172 -55.36 -24.57 25.46
C LEU A 172 -55.21 -23.13 25.98
N SER A 173 -53.98 -22.75 26.32
CA SER A 173 -53.61 -21.39 26.73
C SER A 173 -52.57 -20.81 25.79
N ARG A 174 -52.76 -19.57 25.33
CA ARG A 174 -51.83 -18.89 24.42
C ARG A 174 -50.50 -18.62 25.11
N VAL A 175 -49.40 -18.99 24.46
CA VAL A 175 -48.03 -18.65 24.83
C VAL A 175 -47.41 -17.84 23.70
N ASP A 176 -46.88 -16.66 24.04
CA ASP A 176 -46.40 -15.63 23.13
C ASP A 176 -45.49 -14.63 23.88
N ASP A 177 -45.19 -13.49 23.26
CA ASP A 177 -44.34 -12.46 23.89
C ASP A 177 -45.00 -11.74 25.08
N THR A 178 -46.34 -11.71 25.15
CA THR A 178 -47.07 -11.12 26.28
C THR A 178 -46.98 -11.99 27.53
N SER A 179 -46.91 -13.31 27.33
CA SER A 179 -46.71 -14.29 28.40
C SER A 179 -45.24 -14.57 28.70
N VAL A 180 -44.37 -14.52 27.69
CA VAL A 180 -42.92 -14.74 27.78
C VAL A 180 -42.17 -13.78 26.83
N PRO A 181 -41.64 -12.64 27.31
CA PRO A 181 -41.02 -11.63 26.44
C PRO A 181 -39.86 -12.15 25.56
N GLN A 182 -39.23 -13.25 25.95
CA GLN A 182 -38.13 -13.89 25.20
C GLN A 182 -38.58 -14.59 23.91
N TYR A 183 -39.89 -14.74 23.69
CA TYR A 183 -40.44 -15.25 22.43
C TYR A 183 -40.52 -14.18 21.34
N ARG A 184 -40.08 -12.95 21.65
CA ARG A 184 -39.82 -11.88 20.68
C ARG A 184 -38.33 -11.84 20.31
N PHE A 185 -38.01 -11.79 19.03
CA PHE A 185 -36.63 -11.68 18.53
C PHE A 185 -36.52 -10.68 17.37
N THR A 186 -35.33 -10.10 17.19
CA THR A 186 -35.07 -9.03 16.22
C THR A 186 -34.08 -9.48 15.16
N ILE A 187 -34.37 -9.21 13.89
CA ILE A 187 -33.47 -9.41 12.75
C ILE A 187 -33.01 -8.05 12.24
N VAL A 188 -31.70 -7.84 12.23
CA VAL A 188 -31.05 -6.60 11.78
C VAL A 188 -30.47 -6.79 10.38
N PRO A 189 -30.79 -5.91 9.41
CA PRO A 189 -30.18 -5.88 8.09
C PRO A 189 -28.64 -5.91 8.11
N ASN A 190 -28.03 -6.71 7.23
CA ASN A 190 -26.56 -6.87 7.19
C ASN A 190 -25.95 -6.64 5.79
N GLY A 191 -26.71 -6.07 4.85
CA GLY A 191 -26.25 -5.81 3.49
C GLY A 191 -25.95 -7.09 2.69
N GLY A 192 -26.56 -8.22 3.05
CA GLY A 192 -26.36 -9.51 2.41
C GLY A 192 -25.00 -10.17 2.71
N GLN A 193 -24.24 -9.66 3.68
CA GLN A 193 -22.92 -10.21 4.03
C GLN A 193 -23.00 -11.65 4.56
N ARG A 194 -24.12 -12.02 5.18
CA ARG A 194 -24.34 -13.35 5.78
C ARG A 194 -25.81 -13.76 5.67
N LEU A 195 -26.08 -14.90 5.02
CA LEU A 195 -27.42 -15.50 4.87
C LEU A 195 -27.50 -16.86 5.56
N ILE A 196 -28.64 -17.17 6.18
CA ILE A 196 -28.86 -18.44 6.88
C ILE A 196 -29.27 -19.55 5.92
N SER A 197 -28.74 -20.76 6.13
CA SER A 197 -29.04 -21.93 5.31
C SER A 197 -30.19 -22.78 5.84
N THR A 198 -30.40 -22.80 7.16
CA THR A 198 -31.48 -23.56 7.80
C THR A 198 -32.11 -22.80 8.97
N VAL A 199 -33.35 -23.15 9.32
CA VAL A 199 -34.01 -22.77 10.58
C VAL A 199 -34.39 -24.06 11.31
N GLU A 200 -34.33 -24.09 12.62
CA GLU A 200 -34.74 -25.23 13.46
C GLU A 200 -35.66 -24.74 14.59
N LEU A 201 -36.75 -25.45 14.83
CA LEU A 201 -37.63 -25.24 15.97
C LEU A 201 -37.59 -26.49 16.84
N GLY A 202 -37.52 -26.32 18.16
CA GLY A 202 -37.51 -27.45 19.09
C GLY A 202 -38.30 -27.23 20.38
N PHE A 203 -38.81 -28.32 20.91
CA PHE A 203 -39.49 -28.42 22.19
C PHE A 203 -38.78 -29.45 23.08
N SER A 204 -38.61 -29.13 24.35
CA SER A 204 -38.10 -30.04 25.37
C SER A 204 -39.19 -30.27 26.41
N VAL A 205 -39.48 -31.54 26.67
CA VAL A 205 -40.42 -31.98 27.71
C VAL A 205 -39.65 -32.74 28.78
N ARG A 206 -39.75 -32.31 30.05
CA ARG A 206 -39.04 -32.92 31.18
C ARG A 206 -39.97 -33.22 32.34
N VAL A 207 -39.89 -34.45 32.86
CA VAL A 207 -40.54 -34.87 34.11
C VAL A 207 -39.54 -34.83 35.27
N ASP A 208 -39.84 -34.12 36.36
CA ASP A 208 -39.00 -34.10 37.56
C ASP A 208 -39.44 -35.17 38.56
N THR A 209 -38.60 -36.20 38.72
CA THR A 209 -38.60 -37.21 39.81
C THR A 209 -39.93 -37.89 40.18
N GLY A 210 -40.12 -39.11 39.67
CA GLY A 210 -40.90 -40.16 40.35
C GLY A 210 -42.42 -40.22 40.11
N GLY A 211 -42.93 -39.78 38.96
CA GLY A 211 -44.35 -39.88 38.56
C GLY A 211 -44.55 -40.48 37.16
N THR A 212 -45.79 -40.85 36.83
CA THR A 212 -46.25 -41.48 35.57
C THR A 212 -46.12 -40.59 34.33
N ASP A 213 -46.11 -41.20 33.14
CA ASP A 213 -46.08 -40.58 31.80
C ASP A 213 -46.76 -39.19 31.70
N GLU A 214 -46.04 -38.19 31.17
CA GLU A 214 -46.56 -36.83 30.94
C GLU A 214 -46.73 -36.55 29.44
N ALA A 215 -47.86 -35.92 29.09
CA ALA A 215 -48.20 -35.54 27.72
C ALA A 215 -48.66 -34.07 27.66
N ILE A 216 -48.10 -33.34 26.69
CA ILE A 216 -48.43 -31.94 26.40
C ILE A 216 -48.94 -31.82 24.98
N THR A 217 -49.94 -30.98 24.77
CA THR A 217 -50.50 -30.70 23.45
C THR A 217 -50.15 -29.29 23.03
N VAL A 218 -49.55 -29.16 21.84
CA VAL A 218 -49.18 -27.90 21.19
C VAL A 218 -50.10 -27.69 19.98
N ASP A 219 -50.75 -26.54 19.93
CA ASP A 219 -51.65 -26.13 18.86
C ASP A 219 -51.33 -24.70 18.40
N ASN A 220 -51.88 -24.25 17.26
CA ASN A 220 -51.72 -22.89 16.71
C ASN A 220 -50.29 -22.35 16.72
N LEU A 221 -49.32 -23.23 16.41
CA LEU A 221 -47.89 -22.93 16.39
C LEU A 221 -47.54 -22.06 15.18
N GLY A 222 -46.91 -20.91 15.44
CA GLY A 222 -46.52 -20.00 14.39
C GLY A 222 -45.44 -19.01 14.78
N VAL A 223 -44.81 -18.44 13.77
CA VAL A 223 -43.92 -17.28 13.90
C VAL A 223 -44.47 -16.16 13.04
N TYR A 224 -44.62 -14.99 13.65
CA TYR A 224 -45.23 -13.82 13.04
C TYR A 224 -44.25 -12.67 13.05
N GLU A 225 -44.19 -11.89 11.98
CA GLU A 225 -43.49 -10.60 12.01
C GLU A 225 -44.39 -9.57 12.72
N ALA A 226 -43.89 -8.95 13.79
CA ALA A 226 -44.68 -8.04 14.61
C ALA A 226 -44.76 -6.64 13.97
N ALA A 227 -45.95 -6.05 14.01
CA ALA A 227 -46.15 -4.67 13.58
C ALA A 227 -45.57 -3.69 14.62
N GLY A 228 -44.60 -2.88 14.21
CA GLY A 228 -43.96 -1.83 15.02
C GLY A 228 -42.53 -2.20 15.47
N GLY A 229 -41.52 -1.67 14.76
CA GLY A 229 -40.14 -1.68 15.25
C GLY A 229 -39.97 -0.61 16.34
N ILE A 230 -39.26 -0.94 17.42
CA ILE A 230 -38.78 0.08 18.36
C ILE A 230 -37.67 0.87 17.68
N THR A 231 -37.84 2.19 17.56
CA THR A 231 -36.76 3.11 17.22
C THR A 231 -35.89 3.26 18.46
N ASP A 232 -34.62 2.86 18.39
CA ASP A 232 -33.69 3.12 19.48
C ASP A 232 -33.30 4.60 19.51
N THR A 233 -33.34 5.20 20.69
CA THR A 233 -32.98 6.60 20.89
C THR A 233 -32.00 6.79 22.04
N GLU A 234 -31.62 5.70 22.72
CA GLU A 234 -30.68 5.75 23.83
C GLU A 234 -29.26 5.47 23.30
N PRO A 235 -28.27 6.34 23.56
CA PRO A 235 -26.90 6.09 23.15
C PRO A 235 -26.20 5.08 24.05
N PRO A 236 -25.23 4.31 23.52
CA PRO A 236 -24.40 3.44 24.35
C PRO A 236 -23.66 4.18 25.47
N SER A 237 -23.32 3.45 26.54
CA SER A 237 -22.44 3.97 27.59
C SER A 237 -21.03 4.24 27.06
N ALA A 238 -20.32 5.24 27.62
CA ALA A 238 -18.96 5.55 27.20
C ALA A 238 -17.99 4.40 27.57
N PRO A 239 -17.06 4.01 26.68
CA PRO A 239 -16.02 3.04 27.02
C PRO A 239 -15.16 3.51 28.20
N THR A 240 -14.78 2.61 29.10
CA THR A 240 -14.01 2.95 30.31
C THR A 240 -12.68 2.20 30.41
N SER A 241 -11.78 2.72 31.27
CA SER A 241 -10.49 2.12 31.60
C SER A 241 -9.59 1.81 30.39
N PRO A 242 -9.31 2.79 29.51
CA PRO A 242 -8.38 2.56 28.40
C PRO A 242 -6.98 2.21 28.93
N THR A 243 -6.37 1.21 28.34
CA THR A 243 -5.02 0.72 28.64
C THR A 243 -4.21 0.62 27.35
N ALA A 244 -2.88 0.62 27.48
CA ALA A 244 -1.98 0.62 26.33
C ALA A 244 -0.69 -0.16 26.62
N ALA A 245 -0.28 -1.00 25.69
CA ALA A 245 1.08 -1.52 25.57
C ALA A 245 1.79 -0.84 24.39
N VAL A 246 3.04 -0.43 24.56
CA VAL A 246 3.76 0.41 23.59
C VAL A 246 4.99 -0.29 23.03
N THR A 247 5.25 -0.10 21.74
CA THR A 247 6.53 -0.39 21.08
C THR A 247 7.13 0.91 20.56
N ALA A 248 8.21 0.86 19.77
CA ALA A 248 8.74 2.03 19.08
C ALA A 248 7.79 2.55 17.99
N GLY A 249 7.03 1.67 17.32
CA GLY A 249 6.23 2.03 16.14
C GLY A 249 4.72 1.78 16.27
N SER A 250 4.26 1.32 17.44
CA SER A 250 2.87 0.94 17.64
C SER A 250 2.41 1.04 19.10
N VAL A 251 1.10 1.19 19.27
CA VAL A 251 0.40 1.11 20.55
C VAL A 251 -0.74 0.09 20.42
N SER A 252 -0.77 -0.91 21.28
CA SER A 252 -1.90 -1.82 21.44
C SER A 252 -2.82 -1.30 22.54
N LEU A 253 -3.99 -0.78 22.16
CA LEU A 253 -5.01 -0.26 23.05
C LEU A 253 -6.02 -1.33 23.45
N GLY A 254 -6.47 -1.28 24.70
CA GLY A 254 -7.61 -2.07 25.20
C GLY A 254 -8.52 -1.22 26.08
N TRP A 255 -9.82 -1.52 26.10
CA TRP A 255 -10.81 -0.81 26.92
C TRP A 255 -11.87 -1.78 27.47
N THR A 256 -12.70 -1.29 28.39
CA THR A 256 -13.87 -2.04 28.91
C THR A 256 -15.07 -1.83 27.99
N ALA A 257 -15.81 -2.90 27.69
CA ALA A 257 -16.97 -2.87 26.81
C ALA A 257 -18.07 -1.91 27.32
N SER A 258 -18.70 -1.21 26.37
CA SER A 258 -19.90 -0.41 26.58
C SER A 258 -21.16 -1.29 26.62
N THR A 259 -22.22 -0.74 27.19
CA THR A 259 -23.55 -1.34 27.29
C THR A 259 -24.57 -0.44 26.63
N ASP A 260 -25.63 -1.04 26.10
CA ASP A 260 -26.72 -0.36 25.40
C ASP A 260 -28.01 -1.19 25.56
N ASN A 261 -29.17 -0.55 25.44
CA ASN A 261 -30.50 -1.17 25.59
C ASN A 261 -30.87 -2.12 24.43
N LEU A 262 -30.38 -1.88 23.20
CA LEU A 262 -30.58 -2.79 22.06
C LEU A 262 -29.27 -3.37 21.50
N GLY A 263 -28.12 -2.77 21.84
CA GLY A 263 -26.81 -3.37 21.71
C GLY A 263 -25.79 -2.49 20.99
N VAL A 264 -24.53 -2.63 21.41
CA VAL A 264 -23.39 -1.96 20.77
C VAL A 264 -22.98 -2.69 19.49
N THR A 265 -22.88 -1.96 18.38
CA THR A 265 -22.47 -2.50 17.07
C THR A 265 -21.02 -2.22 16.73
N GLY A 266 -20.38 -1.22 17.36
CA GLY A 266 -18.97 -0.93 17.13
C GLY A 266 -18.35 0.10 18.07
N TYR A 267 -17.04 0.28 17.90
CA TYR A 267 -16.26 1.33 18.57
C TYR A 267 -15.43 2.11 17.56
N ASP A 268 -15.30 3.42 17.78
CA ASP A 268 -14.37 4.29 17.07
C ASP A 268 -13.22 4.69 18.01
N VAL A 269 -11.99 4.54 17.54
CA VAL A 269 -10.76 4.83 18.28
C VAL A 269 -10.09 6.06 17.69
N PHE A 270 -9.67 6.99 18.55
CA PHE A 270 -9.06 8.26 18.17
C PHE A 270 -7.64 8.38 18.72
N ARG A 271 -6.77 9.05 17.95
CA ARG A 271 -5.41 9.49 18.31
C ARG A 271 -5.31 10.99 18.05
N ASP A 272 -5.00 11.79 19.06
CA ASP A 272 -4.89 13.27 18.98
C ASP A 272 -6.09 13.93 18.28
N SER A 273 -7.29 13.38 18.50
CA SER A 273 -8.59 13.76 17.90
C SER A 273 -8.92 13.16 16.53
N TYR A 274 -7.98 12.49 15.85
CA TYR A 274 -8.22 11.82 14.57
C TYR A 274 -8.69 10.39 14.80
N GLN A 275 -9.77 9.98 14.12
CA GLN A 275 -10.20 8.59 14.15
C GLN A 275 -9.18 7.72 13.40
N VAL A 276 -8.55 6.78 14.11
CA VAL A 276 -7.48 5.90 13.58
C VAL A 276 -7.91 4.46 13.42
N ALA A 277 -9.01 4.03 14.05
CA ALA A 277 -9.58 2.71 13.87
C ALA A 277 -11.09 2.68 14.11
N SER A 278 -11.75 1.67 13.55
CA SER A 278 -13.13 1.31 13.87
C SER A 278 -13.25 -0.21 13.95
N VAL A 279 -13.83 -0.73 15.03
CA VAL A 279 -13.92 -2.18 15.31
C VAL A 279 -15.36 -2.58 15.64
N GLY A 280 -15.67 -3.88 15.52
CA GLY A 280 -17.01 -4.41 15.82
C GLY A 280 -17.36 -4.37 17.31
N GLY A 281 -18.66 -4.40 17.64
CA GLY A 281 -19.17 -4.20 19.01
C GLY A 281 -18.73 -5.23 20.06
N THR A 282 -18.21 -6.38 19.64
CA THR A 282 -17.61 -7.39 20.53
C THR A 282 -16.10 -7.26 20.69
N THR A 283 -15.45 -6.34 19.96
CA THR A 283 -14.01 -6.12 19.98
C THR A 283 -13.67 -4.96 20.91
N THR A 284 -12.85 -5.21 21.93
CA THR A 284 -12.47 -4.22 22.96
C THR A 284 -10.99 -3.88 22.96
N SER A 285 -10.34 -4.03 21.80
CA SER A 285 -8.92 -3.74 21.60
C SER A 285 -8.63 -3.30 20.17
N ALA A 286 -7.61 -2.46 20.00
CA ALA A 286 -7.13 -2.04 18.68
C ALA A 286 -5.60 -1.90 18.68
N LEU A 287 -4.94 -2.36 17.60
CA LEU A 287 -3.53 -2.10 17.36
C LEU A 287 -3.39 -0.86 16.47
N ILE A 288 -2.77 0.18 17.01
CA ILE A 288 -2.44 1.40 16.26
C ILE A 288 -0.97 1.33 15.88
N SER A 289 -0.68 1.10 14.59
CA SER A 289 0.68 1.02 14.03
C SER A 289 1.05 2.30 13.27
N GLY A 290 2.31 2.43 12.85
CA GLY A 290 2.79 3.60 12.11
C GLY A 290 2.92 4.83 13.02
N LEU A 291 3.26 4.62 14.29
CA LEU A 291 3.52 5.70 15.24
C LEU A 291 5.00 6.07 15.20
N MET A 292 5.30 7.34 15.40
CA MET A 292 6.67 7.81 15.57
C MET A 292 7.23 7.29 16.90
N PRO A 293 8.49 6.84 16.94
CA PRO A 293 9.19 6.48 18.15
C PRO A 293 9.38 7.67 19.09
N ALA A 294 9.54 7.38 20.39
CA ALA A 294 9.71 8.38 21.45
C ALA A 294 8.68 9.54 21.43
N THR A 295 7.50 9.32 20.86
CA THR A 295 6.48 10.37 20.64
C THR A 295 5.28 10.14 21.55
N SER A 296 4.78 11.22 22.16
CA SER A 296 3.59 11.19 23.02
C SER A 296 2.32 11.34 22.19
N TYR A 297 1.34 10.48 22.43
CA TYR A 297 0.02 10.46 21.78
C TYR A 297 -1.10 10.44 22.83
N ASP A 298 -2.24 11.05 22.51
CA ASP A 298 -3.48 10.98 23.30
C ASP A 298 -4.52 10.07 22.62
N PHE A 299 -5.02 9.06 23.34
CA PHE A 299 -5.99 8.10 22.79
C PHE A 299 -7.36 8.18 23.49
N THR A 300 -8.44 8.14 22.71
CA THR A 300 -9.83 8.06 23.21
C THR A 300 -10.66 7.06 22.40
N VAL A 301 -11.74 6.54 22.97
CA VAL A 301 -12.64 5.56 22.34
C VAL A 301 -14.10 5.95 22.58
N ARG A 302 -14.99 5.77 21.60
CA ARG A 302 -16.46 5.83 21.79
C ARG A 302 -17.15 4.60 21.21
N ALA A 303 -18.35 4.30 21.69
CA ALA A 303 -19.22 3.24 21.20
C ALA A 303 -20.33 3.77 20.28
N ARG A 304 -20.87 2.90 19.43
CA ARG A 304 -22.04 3.16 18.57
C ARG A 304 -22.99 1.97 18.53
N ASP A 305 -24.27 2.22 18.29
CA ASP A 305 -25.33 1.20 18.19
C ASP A 305 -25.81 0.98 16.74
N ALA A 306 -26.89 0.22 16.56
CA ALA A 306 -27.48 -0.08 15.25
C ALA A 306 -28.39 1.05 14.71
N SER A 307 -28.86 1.95 15.57
CA SER A 307 -29.75 3.06 15.22
C SER A 307 -29.00 4.37 14.95
N GLY A 308 -27.68 4.37 15.10
CA GLY A 308 -26.81 5.51 14.83
C GLY A 308 -26.53 6.39 16.05
N ASN A 309 -26.94 5.98 17.25
CA ASN A 309 -26.60 6.70 18.47
C ASN A 309 -25.12 6.45 18.83
N ILE A 310 -24.46 7.49 19.35
CA ILE A 310 -23.02 7.50 19.68
C ILE A 310 -22.80 7.89 21.15
N SER A 311 -21.91 7.17 21.83
CA SER A 311 -21.55 7.48 23.21
C SER A 311 -20.68 8.74 23.32
N ALA A 312 -20.53 9.27 24.53
CA ALA A 312 -19.42 10.15 24.85
C ALA A 312 -18.06 9.43 24.69
N LEU A 313 -16.98 10.20 24.51
CA LEU A 313 -15.61 9.68 24.46
C LEU A 313 -15.16 9.17 25.85
N SER A 314 -14.28 8.17 25.85
CA SER A 314 -13.56 7.75 27.05
C SER A 314 -12.68 8.87 27.61
N THR A 315 -12.23 8.72 28.86
CA THR A 315 -11.14 9.54 29.40
C THR A 315 -9.89 9.41 28.51
N PRO A 316 -9.19 10.49 28.14
CA PRO A 316 -7.98 10.42 27.33
C PRO A 316 -6.86 9.62 28.00
N LEU A 317 -6.21 8.75 27.23
CA LEU A 317 -5.01 8.01 27.65
C LEU A 317 -3.78 8.56 26.94
N LYS A 318 -2.96 9.32 27.66
CA LYS A 318 -1.66 9.81 27.15
C LYS A 318 -0.58 8.73 27.26
N LYS A 319 0.09 8.40 26.16
CA LYS A 319 1.19 7.41 26.11
C LYS A 319 2.30 7.80 25.14
N SER A 320 3.54 7.55 25.56
CA SER A 320 4.72 7.67 24.71
C SER A 320 5.12 6.32 24.13
N THR A 321 5.41 6.28 22.84
CA THR A 321 6.06 5.12 22.21
C THR A 321 7.49 4.96 22.74
N GLY A 322 8.03 3.74 22.64
CA GLY A 322 9.42 3.46 22.99
C GLY A 322 10.40 4.17 22.05
N PRO A 323 11.67 4.33 22.44
CA PRO A 323 12.70 4.80 21.53
C PRO A 323 12.87 3.79 20.39
N TYR A 324 13.21 4.29 19.20
CA TYR A 324 13.70 3.42 18.13
C TYR A 324 15.03 2.82 18.56
N VAL A 325 15.09 1.50 18.58
CA VAL A 325 16.35 0.76 18.74
C VAL A 325 16.68 0.20 17.36
N PRO A 326 17.73 0.71 16.68
CA PRO A 326 18.17 0.11 15.44
C PRO A 326 18.44 -1.37 15.67
N GLU A 327 17.86 -2.26 14.87
CA GLU A 327 18.18 -3.69 14.89
C GLU A 327 19.61 -3.88 14.38
N SER A 328 20.60 -3.69 15.26
CA SER A 328 22.03 -3.69 14.96
C SER A 328 22.43 -2.64 13.90
N PRO A 329 23.55 -1.91 14.06
CA PRO A 329 24.19 -1.35 12.88
C PRO A 329 24.52 -2.53 11.95
N ALA A 330 23.95 -2.55 10.75
CA ALA A 330 24.31 -3.53 9.74
C ALA A 330 25.84 -3.47 9.55
N PRO A 331 26.55 -4.60 9.54
CA PRO A 331 28.00 -4.65 9.73
C PRO A 331 28.75 -4.37 8.42
N TYR A 332 28.37 -3.34 7.66
CA TYR A 332 28.93 -3.17 6.32
C TYR A 332 30.32 -2.51 6.34
N PRO A 333 31.32 -3.11 5.65
CA PRO A 333 32.73 -2.89 5.95
C PRO A 333 33.38 -1.71 5.21
N GLY A 334 34.06 -0.82 5.93
CA GLY A 334 35.39 -0.31 5.57
C GLY A 334 35.62 0.34 4.19
N THR A 335 36.83 0.12 3.66
CA THR A 335 37.35 0.67 2.40
C THR A 335 36.49 0.30 1.18
N GLN A 336 36.66 0.99 0.04
CA GLN A 336 36.03 0.62 -1.24
C GLN A 336 36.21 -0.87 -1.57
N LYS A 337 37.42 -1.41 -1.37
CA LYS A 337 37.75 -2.82 -1.64
C LYS A 337 36.88 -3.78 -0.82
N SER A 338 36.70 -3.51 0.48
CA SER A 338 35.88 -4.39 1.32
C SER A 338 34.40 -4.31 0.97
N ARG A 339 33.90 -3.16 0.52
CA ARG A 339 32.51 -3.01 0.05
C ARG A 339 32.27 -3.75 -1.27
N THR A 340 33.19 -3.64 -2.24
CA THR A 340 33.11 -4.37 -3.50
C THR A 340 33.19 -5.88 -3.27
N GLN A 341 34.11 -6.34 -2.40
CA GLN A 341 34.21 -7.76 -2.05
C GLN A 341 32.93 -8.25 -1.36
N TRP A 342 32.38 -7.48 -0.43
CA TRP A 342 31.11 -7.80 0.21
C TRP A 342 29.97 -7.95 -0.80
N LEU A 343 29.89 -7.05 -1.80
CA LEU A 343 28.87 -7.14 -2.85
C LEU A 343 29.02 -8.44 -3.67
N TRP A 344 30.26 -8.80 -4.03
CA TRP A 344 30.55 -10.05 -4.73
C TRP A 344 30.15 -11.28 -3.91
N ASP A 345 30.55 -11.34 -2.65
CA ASP A 345 30.20 -12.44 -1.74
C ASP A 345 28.68 -12.52 -1.51
N LYS A 346 28.02 -11.35 -1.41
CA LYS A 346 26.57 -11.29 -1.29
C LYS A 346 25.90 -11.90 -2.52
N THR A 347 26.33 -11.55 -3.74
CA THR A 347 25.82 -12.13 -4.99
C THR A 347 25.95 -13.65 -5.04
N LYS A 348 27.03 -14.23 -4.51
CA LYS A 348 27.18 -15.70 -4.40
C LYS A 348 26.20 -16.33 -3.39
N SER A 349 25.80 -15.59 -2.36
CA SER A 349 24.96 -16.07 -1.25
C SER A 349 23.45 -15.79 -1.39
N MET A 350 23.01 -15.10 -2.44
CA MET A 350 21.60 -14.77 -2.66
C MET A 350 20.74 -16.04 -2.71
N LYS A 351 19.60 -16.06 -2.02
CA LYS A 351 18.76 -17.26 -1.96
C LYS A 351 17.94 -17.45 -3.25
N GLU A 352 17.79 -18.71 -3.65
CA GLU A 352 16.73 -19.14 -4.54
C GLU A 352 15.41 -19.07 -3.77
N GLU A 353 14.45 -18.27 -4.22
CA GLU A 353 13.14 -18.17 -3.58
C GLU A 353 12.04 -18.69 -4.49
N SER A 354 11.09 -19.42 -3.92
CA SER A 354 9.92 -19.97 -4.64
C SER A 354 10.28 -20.80 -5.88
N GLY A 355 11.47 -21.41 -5.90
CA GLY A 355 11.97 -22.20 -7.02
C GLY A 355 12.48 -21.37 -8.22
N ALA A 356 12.55 -20.04 -8.10
CA ALA A 356 13.13 -19.18 -9.12
C ALA A 356 14.67 -19.26 -9.11
N VAL A 357 15.21 -19.58 -10.28
CA VAL A 357 16.63 -19.87 -10.53
C VAL A 357 17.36 -18.53 -10.78
N ASN A 358 18.44 -18.22 -10.04
CA ASN A 358 19.14 -16.93 -10.08
C ASN A 358 20.41 -16.96 -10.96
N VAL A 359 20.35 -16.38 -12.17
CA VAL A 359 21.46 -16.42 -13.14
C VAL A 359 22.74 -15.76 -12.64
N ALA A 360 22.62 -14.69 -11.85
CA ALA A 360 23.77 -13.93 -11.35
C ALA A 360 24.52 -14.70 -10.26
N GLN A 361 23.78 -15.34 -9.35
CA GLN A 361 24.35 -16.19 -8.32
C GLN A 361 25.19 -17.33 -8.91
N TYR A 362 24.63 -18.11 -9.85
CA TYR A 362 25.35 -19.24 -10.43
C TYR A 362 26.56 -18.78 -11.23
N THR A 363 26.44 -17.68 -11.95
CA THR A 363 27.56 -17.09 -12.69
C THR A 363 28.69 -16.67 -11.75
N ALA A 364 28.35 -16.01 -10.64
CA ALA A 364 29.34 -15.60 -9.65
C ALA A 364 30.04 -16.78 -8.99
N GLN A 365 29.28 -17.81 -8.59
CA GLN A 365 29.85 -19.05 -8.05
C GLN A 365 30.73 -19.78 -9.09
N LEU A 366 30.29 -19.88 -10.35
CA LEU A 366 31.09 -20.49 -11.42
C LEU A 366 32.38 -19.73 -11.72
N ALA A 367 32.35 -18.40 -11.65
CA ALA A 367 33.54 -17.56 -11.82
C ALA A 367 34.59 -17.80 -10.72
N ASP A 368 34.15 -18.16 -9.51
CA ASP A 368 35.02 -18.53 -8.37
C ASP A 368 35.25 -20.06 -8.28
N HIS A 369 34.84 -20.83 -9.29
CA HIS A 369 34.92 -22.30 -9.33
C HIS A 369 34.18 -23.02 -8.18
N GLU A 370 33.10 -22.42 -7.67
CA GLU A 370 32.21 -22.97 -6.66
C GLU A 370 31.01 -23.73 -7.29
N ASN A 371 30.65 -24.88 -6.72
CA ASN A 371 29.46 -25.68 -7.10
C ASN A 371 29.32 -25.95 -8.61
N VAL A 372 30.44 -26.13 -9.33
CA VAL A 372 30.51 -26.08 -10.80
C VAL A 372 29.47 -26.97 -11.50
N ALA A 373 29.42 -28.27 -11.18
CA ALA A 373 28.51 -29.19 -11.85
C ALA A 373 27.03 -28.82 -11.65
N THR A 374 26.67 -28.45 -10.42
CA THR A 374 25.29 -28.05 -10.06
C THR A 374 24.90 -26.75 -10.76
N ASN A 375 25.78 -25.75 -10.74
CA ASN A 375 25.51 -24.45 -11.32
C ASN A 375 25.45 -24.48 -12.85
N LEU A 376 26.30 -25.29 -13.50
CA LEU A 376 26.20 -25.51 -14.95
C LEU A 376 24.86 -26.15 -15.33
N ALA A 377 24.38 -27.15 -14.57
CA ALA A 377 23.08 -27.77 -14.85
C ALA A 377 21.90 -26.79 -14.67
N LYS A 378 21.93 -25.95 -13.63
CA LYS A 378 20.93 -24.90 -13.39
C LYS A 378 20.93 -23.85 -14.50
N LEU A 379 22.13 -23.39 -14.90
CA LEU A 379 22.27 -22.40 -15.95
C LEU A 379 21.88 -22.94 -17.32
N ASP A 380 22.18 -24.21 -17.62
CA ASP A 380 21.75 -24.89 -18.84
C ASP A 380 20.22 -24.97 -18.94
N THR A 381 19.55 -25.27 -17.81
CA THR A 381 18.08 -25.25 -17.72
C THR A 381 17.52 -23.86 -18.06
N GLN A 382 18.19 -22.79 -17.62
CA GLN A 382 17.78 -21.43 -17.93
C GLN A 382 17.90 -21.10 -19.43
N PHE A 383 18.96 -21.55 -20.10
CA PHE A 383 19.11 -21.34 -21.54
C PHE A 383 18.11 -22.15 -22.40
N GLN A 384 17.40 -23.11 -21.81
CA GLN A 384 16.33 -23.84 -22.51
C GLN A 384 14.96 -23.16 -22.43
N SER A 385 14.82 -22.10 -21.62
CA SER A 385 13.57 -21.38 -21.41
C SER A 385 13.63 -19.95 -21.96
N TYR A 386 12.61 -19.54 -22.71
CA TYR A 386 12.48 -18.17 -23.22
C TYR A 386 12.11 -17.17 -22.10
N ASP A 387 12.72 -15.98 -22.09
CA ASP A 387 12.31 -14.87 -21.22
C ASP A 387 11.79 -13.70 -22.04
N TYR A 388 10.64 -13.15 -21.70
CA TYR A 388 10.16 -11.93 -22.36
C TYR A 388 10.88 -10.66 -21.88
N GLU A 389 11.68 -10.74 -20.80
CA GLU A 389 12.32 -9.60 -20.14
C GLU A 389 13.76 -9.39 -20.61
N GLN A 390 14.02 -8.24 -21.21
CA GLN A 390 15.28 -7.91 -21.89
C GLN A 390 16.51 -7.95 -20.96
N TYR A 391 16.37 -7.58 -19.68
CA TYR A 391 17.48 -7.60 -18.73
C TYR A 391 17.88 -9.02 -18.31
N LYS A 392 16.95 -9.99 -18.30
CA LYS A 392 17.28 -11.41 -18.08
C LYS A 392 18.10 -11.96 -19.25
N THR A 393 17.72 -11.58 -20.47
CA THR A 393 18.49 -11.88 -21.68
C THR A 393 19.90 -11.29 -21.61
N MET A 394 20.03 -10.04 -21.16
CA MET A 394 21.34 -9.40 -20.96
C MET A 394 22.17 -10.09 -19.86
N ALA A 395 21.55 -10.48 -18.74
CA ALA A 395 22.22 -11.19 -17.65
C ALA A 395 22.71 -12.59 -18.08
N LYS A 396 21.93 -13.29 -18.91
CA LYS A 396 22.35 -14.54 -19.57
C LYS A 396 23.51 -14.33 -20.55
N MET A 397 23.52 -13.22 -21.29
CA MET A 397 24.66 -12.88 -22.15
C MET A 397 25.91 -12.59 -21.31
N TYR A 398 25.79 -11.87 -20.19
CA TYR A 398 26.87 -11.71 -19.20
C TYR A 398 27.41 -13.05 -18.72
N SER A 399 26.52 -13.98 -18.39
CA SER A 399 26.87 -15.32 -17.91
C SER A 399 27.69 -16.07 -18.96
N TYR A 400 27.26 -16.06 -20.22
CA TYR A 400 28.03 -16.65 -21.32
C TYR A 400 29.41 -15.99 -21.51
N LEU A 401 29.50 -14.66 -21.39
CA LEU A 401 30.76 -13.92 -21.55
C LEU A 401 31.75 -14.15 -20.41
N MET A 402 31.25 -14.40 -19.19
CA MET A 402 32.09 -14.61 -18.00
C MET A 402 32.56 -16.06 -17.86
N VAL A 403 31.68 -17.04 -18.09
CA VAL A 403 31.93 -18.46 -17.76
C VAL A 403 31.58 -19.42 -18.90
N GLY A 404 31.34 -18.93 -20.11
CA GLY A 404 30.96 -19.75 -21.27
C GLY A 404 32.06 -20.69 -21.78
N ASP A 405 33.31 -20.47 -21.37
CA ASP A 405 34.43 -21.38 -21.59
C ASP A 405 34.24 -22.71 -20.82
N GLN A 406 33.49 -22.69 -19.73
CA GLN A 406 33.13 -23.88 -18.94
C GLN A 406 31.94 -24.67 -19.54
N PHE A 407 31.24 -24.13 -20.55
CA PHE A 407 30.02 -24.76 -21.07
C PHE A 407 30.33 -25.99 -21.93
N SER A 408 29.47 -27.01 -21.86
CA SER A 408 29.57 -28.17 -22.75
C SER A 408 29.17 -27.79 -24.19
N PRO A 409 29.53 -28.58 -25.21
CA PRO A 409 29.02 -28.38 -26.56
C PRO A 409 27.49 -28.36 -26.66
N ALA A 410 26.80 -29.18 -25.86
CA ALA A 410 25.34 -29.23 -25.80
C ALA A 410 24.77 -27.93 -25.20
N MET A 411 25.33 -27.46 -24.08
CA MET A 411 24.92 -26.20 -23.46
C MET A 411 25.16 -25.00 -24.39
N ARG A 412 26.29 -24.97 -25.11
CA ARG A 412 26.52 -23.95 -26.16
C ARG A 412 25.46 -23.99 -27.26
N ALA A 413 24.93 -25.16 -27.62
CA ALA A 413 23.83 -25.25 -28.58
C ALA A 413 22.53 -24.65 -28.01
N HIS A 414 22.23 -24.89 -26.72
CA HIS A 414 21.09 -24.25 -26.05
C HIS A 414 21.24 -22.73 -25.97
N VAL A 415 22.44 -22.22 -25.64
CA VAL A 415 22.75 -20.78 -25.66
C VAL A 415 22.44 -20.16 -27.03
N ARG A 416 22.87 -20.81 -28.12
CA ARG A 416 22.56 -20.34 -29.48
C ARG A 416 21.07 -20.37 -29.77
N SER A 417 20.38 -21.45 -29.40
CA SER A 417 18.92 -21.57 -29.57
C SER A 417 18.16 -20.48 -28.81
N TYR A 418 18.58 -20.17 -27.59
CA TYR A 418 17.99 -19.11 -26.77
C TYR A 418 18.13 -17.76 -27.47
N PHE A 419 19.33 -17.35 -27.86
CA PHE A 419 19.52 -16.04 -28.47
C PHE A 419 18.89 -15.92 -29.86
N ALA A 420 18.73 -17.02 -30.59
CA ALA A 420 18.00 -17.06 -31.86
C ALA A 420 16.49 -16.84 -31.70
N SER A 421 15.93 -17.05 -30.50
CA SER A 421 14.50 -16.90 -30.24
C SER A 421 14.04 -15.45 -29.99
N TYR A 422 14.96 -14.48 -30.00
CA TYR A 422 14.65 -13.06 -29.80
C TYR A 422 14.54 -12.29 -31.11
N ALA A 423 13.72 -11.24 -31.12
CA ALA A 423 13.64 -10.27 -32.20
C ALA A 423 14.35 -8.96 -31.78
N TYR A 424 15.62 -8.80 -32.14
CA TYR A 424 16.45 -7.65 -31.72
C TYR A 424 16.22 -6.40 -32.59
N GLN A 425 14.98 -5.92 -32.59
CA GLN A 425 14.56 -4.73 -33.34
C GLN A 425 14.51 -3.47 -32.48
N LYS A 426 14.35 -2.29 -33.09
CA LYS A 426 14.12 -1.02 -32.38
C LYS A 426 12.77 -1.10 -31.63
N LEU A 427 12.78 -0.83 -30.33
CA LEU A 427 11.60 -1.00 -29.46
C LEU A 427 10.97 0.36 -29.09
N PRO A 428 9.63 0.49 -29.08
CA PRO A 428 8.93 1.62 -28.48
C PRO A 428 8.78 1.39 -26.96
N GLN A 429 9.90 1.30 -26.25
CA GLN A 429 9.97 0.97 -24.83
C GLN A 429 10.88 1.92 -24.06
N THR A 430 10.92 1.76 -22.74
CA THR A 430 11.75 2.56 -21.82
C THR A 430 13.25 2.37 -22.05
N GLU A 431 14.07 3.30 -21.54
CA GLU A 431 15.49 3.45 -21.85
C GLU A 431 16.28 2.19 -21.47
N ASN A 432 16.13 1.69 -20.26
CA ASN A 432 16.72 0.44 -19.79
C ASN A 432 16.39 -0.77 -20.68
N LEU A 433 15.13 -0.92 -21.13
CA LEU A 433 14.70 -2.05 -21.96
C LEU A 433 15.27 -1.96 -23.37
N ARG A 434 15.23 -0.75 -23.96
CA ARG A 434 15.88 -0.46 -25.26
C ARG A 434 17.37 -0.75 -25.20
N MET A 435 18.07 -0.23 -24.19
CA MET A 435 19.52 -0.44 -24.04
C MET A 435 19.85 -1.93 -23.83
N SER A 436 19.08 -2.65 -23.01
CA SER A 436 19.25 -4.09 -22.78
C SER A 436 19.12 -4.89 -24.09
N ASN A 437 18.09 -4.57 -24.88
CA ASN A 437 17.87 -5.21 -26.17
C ASN A 437 19.00 -4.91 -27.16
N TYR A 438 19.44 -3.66 -27.27
CA TYR A 438 20.48 -3.28 -28.23
C TYR A 438 21.87 -3.79 -27.84
N ALA A 439 22.24 -3.70 -26.57
CA ALA A 439 23.52 -4.23 -26.09
C ALA A 439 23.59 -5.76 -26.29
N THR A 440 22.51 -6.47 -25.97
CA THR A 440 22.42 -7.92 -26.20
C THR A 440 22.50 -8.24 -27.69
N GLY A 441 21.72 -7.58 -28.54
CA GLY A 441 21.72 -7.82 -29.99
C GLY A 441 23.09 -7.54 -30.63
N TYR A 442 23.82 -6.52 -30.17
CA TYR A 442 25.19 -6.26 -30.60
C TYR A 442 26.13 -7.42 -30.23
N LEU A 443 26.12 -7.85 -28.96
CA LEU A 443 26.99 -8.90 -28.46
C LEU A 443 26.64 -10.27 -29.08
N VAL A 444 25.37 -10.58 -29.27
CA VAL A 444 24.93 -11.79 -29.99
C VAL A 444 25.46 -11.77 -31.42
N GLY A 445 25.32 -10.66 -32.13
CA GLY A 445 25.85 -10.52 -33.48
C GLY A 445 27.37 -10.65 -33.57
N GLN A 446 28.10 -10.22 -32.52
CA GLN A 446 29.55 -10.37 -32.44
C GLN A 446 29.98 -11.81 -32.16
N TYR A 447 29.38 -12.48 -31.17
CA TYR A 447 29.82 -13.80 -30.71
C TYR A 447 29.16 -14.97 -31.46
N PHE A 448 28.06 -14.71 -32.18
CA PHE A 448 27.35 -15.68 -33.01
C PHE A 448 27.06 -15.12 -34.42
N PRO A 449 28.09 -14.82 -35.23
CA PRO A 449 27.92 -14.12 -36.51
C PRO A 449 27.08 -14.87 -37.55
N ASP A 450 27.01 -16.20 -37.44
CA ASP A 450 26.25 -17.13 -38.28
C ASP A 450 24.86 -17.48 -37.72
N LEU A 451 24.48 -16.93 -36.56
CA LEU A 451 23.13 -17.08 -36.00
C LEU A 451 22.15 -16.16 -36.75
N ALA A 452 20.91 -16.62 -36.91
CA ALA A 452 19.78 -15.80 -37.33
C ALA A 452 18.83 -15.59 -36.16
N ASP A 453 18.40 -14.35 -35.94
CA ASP A 453 17.39 -14.03 -34.92
C ASP A 453 15.97 -14.45 -35.37
N LEU A 454 14.96 -14.20 -34.52
CA LEU A 454 13.57 -14.56 -34.80
C LEU A 454 13.02 -13.87 -36.06
N ASN A 455 13.58 -12.71 -36.42
CA ASN A 455 13.23 -11.94 -37.61
C ASN A 455 14.05 -12.35 -38.84
N GLY A 456 14.93 -13.35 -38.73
CA GLY A 456 15.79 -13.81 -39.82
C GLY A 456 17.00 -12.92 -40.08
N ASN A 457 17.32 -11.97 -39.20
CA ASN A 457 18.51 -11.14 -39.32
C ASN A 457 19.75 -11.97 -38.92
N SER A 458 20.75 -11.98 -39.80
CA SER A 458 22.06 -12.59 -39.52
C SER A 458 22.80 -11.85 -38.39
N GLY A 459 23.70 -12.54 -37.69
CA GLY A 459 24.53 -11.94 -36.64
C GLY A 459 25.30 -10.69 -37.11
N VAL A 460 25.75 -10.65 -38.37
CA VAL A 460 26.37 -9.46 -38.97
C VAL A 460 25.40 -8.28 -39.05
N GLN A 461 24.16 -8.51 -39.47
CA GLN A 461 23.11 -7.48 -39.51
C GLN A 461 22.75 -7.02 -38.09
N LEU A 462 22.63 -7.94 -37.14
CA LEU A 462 22.37 -7.64 -35.73
C LEU A 462 23.44 -6.74 -35.13
N LYS A 463 24.72 -7.08 -35.33
CA LYS A 463 25.85 -6.28 -34.82
C LYS A 463 25.82 -4.86 -35.37
N ALA A 464 25.60 -4.70 -36.68
CA ALA A 464 25.57 -3.39 -37.33
C ALA A 464 24.38 -2.53 -36.87
N ALA A 465 23.16 -3.08 -36.90
CA ALA A 465 21.94 -2.36 -36.53
C ALA A 465 21.95 -1.95 -35.05
N ASN A 466 22.35 -2.87 -34.17
CA ASN A 466 22.36 -2.59 -32.74
C ASN A 466 23.50 -1.66 -32.32
N LYS A 467 24.65 -1.66 -33.02
CA LYS A 467 25.68 -0.61 -32.82
C LYS A 467 25.09 0.78 -33.07
N ALA A 468 24.34 0.95 -34.17
CA ALA A 468 23.73 2.24 -34.49
C ALA A 468 22.72 2.67 -33.40
N ASN A 469 21.87 1.75 -32.94
CA ASN A 469 20.90 2.03 -31.88
C ASN A 469 21.57 2.38 -30.54
N VAL A 470 22.63 1.68 -30.15
CA VAL A 470 23.41 2.01 -28.94
C VAL A 470 24.02 3.41 -29.05
N LEU A 471 24.62 3.74 -30.19
CA LEU A 471 25.25 5.06 -30.38
C LEU A 471 24.23 6.20 -30.41
N GLU A 472 23.04 5.97 -30.97
CA GLU A 472 21.92 6.92 -30.90
C GLU A 472 21.55 7.21 -29.45
N MET A 473 21.40 6.17 -28.62
CA MET A 473 21.08 6.33 -27.19
C MET A 473 22.22 6.96 -26.39
N VAL A 474 23.46 6.55 -26.64
CA VAL A 474 24.65 7.13 -25.98
C VAL A 474 24.75 8.62 -26.29
N ASN A 475 24.52 9.03 -27.55
CA ASN A 475 24.53 10.43 -27.93
C ASN A 475 23.37 11.23 -27.30
N ALA A 476 22.17 10.65 -27.26
CA ALA A 476 21.02 11.26 -26.61
C ALA A 476 21.24 11.42 -25.10
N GLY A 477 21.76 10.41 -24.42
CA GLY A 477 22.01 10.43 -22.98
C GLY A 477 23.05 11.47 -22.55
N VAL A 478 24.20 11.55 -23.24
CA VAL A 478 25.28 12.47 -22.83
C VAL A 478 25.04 13.94 -23.20
N ARG A 479 24.07 14.24 -24.08
CA ARG A 479 23.75 15.61 -24.54
C ARG A 479 22.38 16.10 -24.11
N GLY A 480 21.42 15.19 -24.02
CA GLY A 480 20.05 15.44 -23.62
C GLY A 480 19.73 15.05 -22.20
N GLY A 481 20.58 14.25 -21.54
CA GLY A 481 20.35 13.70 -20.21
C GLY A 481 19.85 12.26 -20.27
N TRP A 482 20.22 11.47 -19.26
CA TRP A 482 19.73 10.10 -19.11
C TRP A 482 18.30 10.13 -18.57
N ALA A 483 17.38 9.56 -19.35
CA ALA A 483 15.95 9.71 -19.10
C ALA A 483 15.48 9.03 -17.82
N GLU A 484 16.21 8.00 -17.37
CA GLU A 484 15.84 7.21 -16.20
C GLU A 484 16.71 7.51 -14.97
N TYR A 485 17.51 8.59 -15.02
CA TYR A 485 18.39 9.03 -13.92
C TYR A 485 17.71 9.05 -12.55
N GLN A 486 16.44 9.48 -12.50
CA GLN A 486 15.60 9.51 -11.31
C GLN A 486 15.29 8.13 -10.70
N SER A 487 15.69 7.04 -11.37
CA SER A 487 15.72 5.68 -10.85
C SER A 487 17.17 5.22 -10.74
N PRO A 488 17.76 5.14 -9.53
CA PRO A 488 19.07 4.53 -9.36
C PRO A 488 19.11 3.08 -9.89
N GLU A 489 17.97 2.37 -9.86
CA GLU A 489 17.84 1.00 -10.35
C GLU A 489 17.87 0.90 -11.88
N TYR A 490 17.05 1.70 -12.59
CA TYR A 490 17.01 1.66 -14.06
C TYR A 490 18.21 2.32 -14.70
N THR A 491 18.71 3.39 -14.09
CA THR A 491 19.99 3.97 -14.50
C THR A 491 21.09 2.92 -14.37
N PHE A 492 21.06 2.09 -13.32
CA PHE A 492 21.98 0.97 -13.20
C PHE A 492 21.76 -0.09 -14.29
N MET A 493 20.53 -0.40 -14.70
CA MET A 493 20.30 -1.34 -15.82
C MET A 493 20.91 -0.85 -17.14
N THR A 494 20.78 0.43 -17.44
CA THR A 494 21.45 1.06 -18.58
C THR A 494 22.97 0.96 -18.43
N TYR A 495 23.51 1.29 -17.25
CA TYR A 495 24.93 1.14 -16.93
C TYR A 495 25.42 -0.31 -17.08
N PHE A 496 24.65 -1.30 -16.64
CA PHE A 496 24.99 -2.73 -16.71
C PHE A 496 25.22 -3.18 -18.16
N CYS A 497 24.36 -2.73 -19.07
CA CYS A 497 24.46 -2.98 -20.51
C CYS A 497 25.69 -2.30 -21.13
N LEU A 498 25.90 -1.01 -20.82
CA LEU A 498 27.06 -0.25 -21.25
C LEU A 498 28.36 -0.88 -20.73
N ASN A 499 28.37 -1.34 -19.48
CA ASN A 499 29.51 -2.01 -18.87
C ASN A 499 29.88 -3.29 -19.67
N ALA A 500 28.90 -4.10 -20.06
CA ALA A 500 29.17 -5.27 -20.90
C ALA A 500 29.82 -4.91 -22.24
N LEU A 501 29.29 -3.89 -22.93
CA LEU A 501 29.85 -3.41 -24.18
C LEU A 501 31.28 -2.91 -23.98
N TYR A 502 31.55 -2.16 -22.92
CA TYR A 502 32.90 -1.72 -22.60
C TYR A 502 33.87 -2.89 -22.33
N GLN A 503 33.40 -3.96 -21.67
CA GLN A 503 34.22 -5.10 -21.30
C GLN A 503 34.54 -6.03 -22.48
N TRP A 504 33.56 -6.26 -23.37
CA TRP A 504 33.59 -7.36 -24.35
C TRP A 504 33.32 -6.99 -25.81
N ALA A 505 32.96 -5.75 -26.16
CA ALA A 505 32.87 -5.36 -27.57
C ALA A 505 34.25 -5.43 -28.24
N ASP A 506 34.32 -5.83 -29.51
CA ASP A 506 35.56 -5.84 -30.28
C ASP A 506 35.87 -4.47 -30.93
N ASP A 507 34.87 -3.59 -31.00
CA ASP A 507 34.96 -2.27 -31.60
C ASP A 507 35.53 -1.24 -30.61
N ALA A 508 36.78 -0.81 -30.85
CA ALA A 508 37.48 0.14 -29.99
C ALA A 508 36.81 1.53 -29.93
N GLN A 509 36.15 1.96 -31.01
CA GLN A 509 35.44 3.24 -31.03
C GLN A 509 34.18 3.15 -30.16
N LEU A 510 33.37 2.10 -30.36
CA LEU A 510 32.19 1.86 -29.52
C LEU A 510 32.56 1.82 -28.04
N ARG A 511 33.61 1.08 -27.67
CA ARG A 511 34.09 1.00 -26.28
C ARG A 511 34.46 2.36 -25.71
N ARG A 512 35.10 3.23 -26.50
CA ARG A 512 35.45 4.59 -26.06
C ARG A 512 34.20 5.43 -25.80
N GLN A 513 33.24 5.41 -26.73
CA GLN A 513 32.01 6.19 -26.64
C GLN A 513 31.16 5.74 -25.44
N VAL A 514 31.02 4.42 -25.28
CA VAL A 514 30.37 3.79 -24.13
C VAL A 514 31.07 4.13 -22.82
N LYS A 515 32.41 4.11 -22.78
CA LYS A 515 33.16 4.51 -21.58
C LYS A 515 32.85 5.95 -21.19
N MET A 516 32.88 6.89 -22.15
CA MET A 516 32.59 8.30 -21.88
C MET A 516 31.16 8.49 -21.37
N ALA A 517 30.19 7.77 -21.92
CA ALA A 517 28.82 7.74 -21.40
C ALA A 517 28.75 7.25 -19.95
N MET A 518 29.41 6.13 -19.64
CA MET A 518 29.47 5.60 -18.27
C MET A 518 30.15 6.57 -17.30
N ASP A 519 31.22 7.25 -17.73
CA ASP A 519 31.91 8.25 -16.91
C ASP A 519 30.97 9.40 -16.52
N VAL A 520 30.17 9.91 -17.46
CA VAL A 520 29.15 10.96 -17.18
C VAL A 520 28.12 10.47 -16.17
N MET A 521 27.64 9.23 -16.28
CA MET A 521 26.72 8.64 -15.30
C MET A 521 27.34 8.59 -13.90
N TRP A 522 28.63 8.24 -13.79
CA TRP A 522 29.35 8.25 -12.51
C TRP A 522 29.48 9.65 -11.92
N PHE A 523 29.74 10.67 -12.73
CA PHE A 523 29.76 12.05 -12.27
C PHE A 523 28.38 12.51 -11.80
N GLU A 524 27.31 12.17 -12.51
CA GLU A 524 25.97 12.56 -12.10
C GLU A 524 25.58 11.91 -10.76
N TRP A 525 25.82 10.59 -10.62
CA TRP A 525 25.66 9.89 -9.34
C TRP A 525 26.53 10.48 -8.23
N ALA A 526 27.79 10.82 -8.53
CA ALA A 526 28.71 11.41 -7.57
C ALA A 526 28.20 12.75 -7.08
N ASN A 527 27.72 13.62 -7.98
CA ASN A 527 27.21 14.93 -7.63
C ASN A 527 26.02 14.82 -6.68
N ASP A 528 25.10 13.91 -6.98
CA ASP A 528 23.86 13.72 -6.24
C ASP A 528 24.00 12.93 -4.93
N TRP A 529 25.12 12.23 -4.75
CA TRP A 529 25.38 11.42 -3.57
C TRP A 529 25.70 12.26 -2.32
N ILE A 530 24.91 12.11 -1.26
CA ILE A 530 25.19 12.66 0.08
C ILE A 530 25.08 11.52 1.08
N ASP A 531 26.20 11.13 1.69
CA ASP A 531 26.24 10.22 2.85
C ASP A 531 25.30 8.99 2.79
N GLY A 532 25.17 8.35 1.63
CA GLY A 532 24.29 7.19 1.43
C GLY A 532 23.05 7.43 0.56
N TYR A 533 22.77 8.67 0.15
CA TYR A 533 21.53 9.00 -0.56
C TYR A 533 21.79 9.73 -1.87
N MET A 534 20.98 9.46 -2.87
CA MET A 534 20.82 10.34 -4.03
C MET A 534 19.84 11.47 -3.67
N ILE A 535 20.30 12.72 -3.56
CA ILE A 535 19.50 13.79 -2.94
C ILE A 535 18.39 14.36 -3.84
N SER A 536 18.65 14.44 -5.15
CA SER A 536 17.74 14.96 -6.17
C SER A 536 17.03 13.85 -6.96
N SER A 537 17.33 12.58 -6.68
CA SER A 537 16.66 11.46 -7.30
C SER A 537 15.27 11.27 -6.69
N GLU A 538 14.25 11.43 -7.52
CA GLU A 538 12.85 11.32 -7.13
C GLU A 538 12.40 9.86 -6.90
N SER A 539 13.31 8.90 -7.12
CA SER A 539 13.14 7.47 -6.81
C SER A 539 11.97 6.85 -7.58
N ARG A 540 12.18 6.66 -8.88
CA ARG A 540 11.40 5.73 -9.71
C ARG A 540 11.79 4.30 -9.34
N ALA A 541 10.92 3.58 -8.64
CA ALA A 541 10.95 2.12 -8.60
C ALA A 541 9.63 1.62 -9.23
N LYS A 542 9.67 0.97 -10.41
CA LYS A 542 8.62 -0.02 -10.71
C LYS A 542 9.07 -1.26 -9.99
N GLY A 543 8.59 -1.51 -8.79
CA GLY A 543 8.03 -2.84 -8.66
C GLY A 543 6.70 -2.85 -9.40
N ASP A 544 6.06 -3.99 -9.44
CA ASP A 544 4.68 -4.04 -9.89
C ASP A 544 3.79 -3.03 -9.12
N LEU A 545 2.52 -3.08 -9.44
CA LEU A 545 1.44 -2.40 -8.76
C LEU A 545 1.39 -2.58 -7.22
N SER A 546 2.34 -3.27 -6.57
CA SER A 546 2.54 -3.35 -5.11
C SER A 546 3.65 -2.47 -4.53
N SER A 547 4.62 -1.99 -5.32
CA SER A 547 5.81 -1.26 -4.82
C SER A 547 5.64 0.25 -4.70
N VAL A 548 4.91 0.85 -5.62
CA VAL A 548 4.47 2.25 -5.55
C VAL A 548 3.63 2.49 -4.29
N ASN A 549 3.03 1.40 -3.81
CA ASN A 549 2.15 1.30 -2.67
C ASN A 549 2.90 1.03 -1.35
N ASP A 550 4.22 0.83 -1.39
CA ASP A 550 5.07 0.74 -0.20
C ASP A 550 6.12 1.86 -0.21
N PRO A 551 5.82 3.01 0.41
CA PRO A 551 6.79 4.10 0.54
C PRO A 551 8.05 3.71 1.33
N THR A 552 8.08 2.52 1.95
CA THR A 552 9.25 1.96 2.65
C THR A 552 10.21 1.18 1.78
N TRP A 553 9.90 0.97 0.49
CA TRP A 553 10.75 0.14 -0.36
C TRP A 553 12.14 0.77 -0.56
N ARG A 554 13.13 0.07 0.00
CA ARG A 554 14.46 0.53 0.42
C ARG A 554 15.55 0.65 -0.67
N PRO A 555 15.55 -0.14 -1.76
CA PRO A 555 16.66 -0.09 -2.73
C PRO A 555 16.66 1.16 -3.64
N ALA A 556 15.63 2.00 -3.56
CA ALA A 556 15.41 3.13 -4.46
C ALA A 556 16.15 4.43 -4.06
N ASP A 557 16.78 4.48 -2.90
CA ASP A 557 17.47 5.67 -2.41
C ASP A 557 18.96 5.74 -2.78
N HIS A 558 19.52 4.65 -3.32
CA HIS A 558 20.93 4.54 -3.66
C HIS A 558 21.20 3.56 -4.81
N SER A 559 22.28 3.75 -5.55
CA SER A 559 22.89 2.67 -6.35
C SER A 559 23.85 1.89 -5.45
N VAL A 560 23.74 0.56 -5.39
CA VAL A 560 24.69 -0.26 -4.61
C VAL A 560 26.12 -0.10 -5.15
N LEU A 561 26.29 0.13 -6.45
CA LEU A 561 27.59 0.48 -7.02
C LEU A 561 28.08 1.84 -6.50
N ALA A 562 27.24 2.88 -6.50
CA ALA A 562 27.61 4.17 -5.93
C ALA A 562 28.03 4.03 -4.45
N TRP A 563 27.30 3.24 -3.67
CA TRP A 563 27.67 2.91 -2.29
C TRP A 563 29.04 2.23 -2.20
N THR A 564 29.39 1.28 -3.08
CA THR A 564 30.71 0.62 -3.03
C THR A 564 31.88 1.58 -3.24
N TYR A 565 31.72 2.64 -4.04
CA TYR A 565 32.78 3.61 -4.35
C TYR A 565 32.77 4.83 -3.43
N PHE A 566 31.60 5.43 -3.19
CA PHE A 566 31.43 6.69 -2.46
C PHE A 566 31.33 6.47 -0.94
N GLY A 567 30.55 5.48 -0.51
CA GLY A 567 30.40 5.11 0.90
C GLY A 567 29.38 5.96 1.66
N ALA A 568 29.18 5.61 2.92
CA ALA A 568 28.25 6.28 3.83
C ALA A 568 28.76 6.16 5.28
N HIS A 569 28.48 7.15 6.11
CA HIS A 569 28.85 7.21 7.53
C HIS A 569 27.90 6.44 8.44
N ARG A 570 26.75 5.99 7.94
CA ARG A 570 25.68 5.38 8.72
C ARG A 570 25.38 3.94 8.28
N ALA A 571 24.86 3.15 9.20
CA ALA A 571 24.27 1.85 8.90
C ALA A 571 22.98 2.05 8.09
N GLN A 572 23.03 1.77 6.79
CA GLN A 572 21.80 1.59 6.02
C GLN A 572 21.20 0.25 6.41
N GLN A 573 19.98 0.23 6.95
CA GLN A 573 19.26 -1.02 7.14
C GLN A 573 19.01 -1.65 5.76
N GLY A 574 19.61 -2.81 5.54
CA GLY A 574 19.22 -3.70 4.46
C GLY A 574 19.66 -3.36 3.04
N VAL A 575 20.86 -2.79 2.85
CA VAL A 575 21.53 -2.88 1.53
C VAL A 575 21.72 -4.37 1.24
N GLY A 576 20.82 -4.95 0.44
CA GLY A 576 20.87 -6.38 0.15
C GLY A 576 20.21 -7.34 1.15
N GLU A 577 19.39 -6.88 2.11
CA GLU A 577 18.80 -7.79 3.12
C GLU A 577 17.35 -8.23 2.85
N SER A 578 16.61 -7.58 1.95
CA SER A 578 15.32 -8.14 1.55
C SER A 578 15.53 -9.25 0.51
N ASP A 579 15.70 -10.48 0.98
CA ASP A 579 15.35 -11.67 0.20
C ASP A 579 13.83 -11.63 -0.14
N ASN A 580 13.00 -10.92 0.67
CA ASN A 580 11.53 -10.79 0.57
C ASN A 580 11.00 -10.36 -0.83
N PRO A 581 9.79 -10.79 -1.24
CA PRO A 581 9.41 -11.03 -2.63
C PRO A 581 9.23 -9.72 -3.43
N ALA A 582 10.33 -9.18 -3.95
CA ALA A 582 10.25 -8.39 -5.16
C ALA A 582 9.75 -9.35 -6.28
N PRO A 583 8.69 -9.01 -7.01
CA PRO A 583 8.27 -9.76 -8.19
C PRO A 583 9.51 -10.04 -9.06
N SER A 584 9.54 -11.20 -9.70
CA SER A 584 10.64 -11.70 -10.55
C SER A 584 11.11 -10.74 -11.65
N ALA A 585 10.42 -9.62 -11.82
CA ALA A 585 10.74 -8.56 -12.76
C ALA A 585 11.73 -7.49 -12.21
N TYR A 586 11.92 -7.36 -10.88
CA TYR A 586 12.66 -6.21 -10.32
C TYR A 586 13.64 -6.53 -9.16
N ARG A 587 14.06 -7.80 -9.03
CA ARG A 587 15.33 -8.21 -8.36
C ARG A 587 16.69 -7.72 -8.95
N PRO A 588 16.81 -7.09 -10.14
CA PRO A 588 18.08 -6.81 -10.80
C PRO A 588 19.15 -5.98 -10.09
N ASN A 589 18.79 -5.04 -9.19
CA ASN A 589 19.79 -4.06 -8.74
C ASN A 589 20.93 -4.73 -7.94
N LEU A 590 20.61 -5.56 -6.96
CA LEU A 590 21.63 -6.28 -6.20
C LEU A 590 22.20 -7.48 -6.97
N GLU A 591 21.34 -8.26 -7.63
CA GLU A 591 21.72 -9.46 -8.37
C GLU A 591 22.74 -9.12 -9.46
N TYR A 592 22.46 -8.12 -10.31
CA TYR A 592 23.32 -7.78 -11.44
C TYR A 592 24.43 -6.79 -11.09
N ALA A 593 24.29 -5.98 -10.02
CA ALA A 593 25.40 -5.14 -9.59
C ALA A 593 26.62 -5.96 -9.16
N GLY A 594 26.42 -7.14 -8.58
CA GLY A 594 27.50 -8.08 -8.33
C GLY A 594 28.27 -8.46 -9.60
N LEU A 595 27.56 -8.74 -10.70
CA LEU A 595 28.19 -9.06 -11.98
C LEU A 595 28.97 -7.86 -12.55
N ALA A 596 28.45 -6.64 -12.41
CA ALA A 596 29.17 -5.42 -12.80
C ALA A 596 30.38 -5.12 -11.89
N ALA A 597 30.33 -5.57 -10.63
CA ALA A 597 31.36 -5.43 -9.61
C ALA A 597 32.29 -6.66 -9.51
N TRP A 598 32.20 -7.60 -10.46
CA TRP A 598 33.06 -8.77 -10.51
C TRP A 598 34.55 -8.38 -10.42
N PRO A 599 35.38 -9.06 -9.62
CA PRO A 599 36.80 -8.73 -9.49
C PRO A 599 37.59 -8.69 -10.82
N GLY A 600 37.11 -9.36 -11.88
CA GLY A 600 37.70 -9.32 -13.22
C GLY A 600 37.27 -8.13 -14.09
N THR A 601 36.46 -7.20 -13.58
CA THR A 601 35.97 -6.05 -14.35
C THR A 601 37.10 -5.14 -14.82
N LYS A 602 37.04 -4.71 -16.08
CA LYS A 602 38.06 -3.83 -16.69
C LYS A 602 37.77 -2.35 -16.48
N TYR A 603 36.53 -2.00 -16.16
CA TYR A 603 36.11 -0.60 -16.02
C TYR A 603 36.44 -0.11 -14.62
N THR A 604 36.93 1.13 -14.52
CA THR A 604 37.04 1.84 -13.25
C THR A 604 36.41 3.22 -13.42
N PRO A 605 35.59 3.67 -12.46
CA PRO A 605 35.04 5.02 -12.47
C PRO A 605 36.15 6.07 -12.52
N PRO A 606 35.90 7.27 -13.08
CA PRO A 606 36.85 8.38 -12.99
C PRO A 606 37.16 8.72 -11.54
N GLU A 607 38.45 8.87 -11.18
CA GLU A 607 38.84 9.25 -9.82
C GLU A 607 38.20 10.56 -9.36
N PRO A 608 38.09 11.62 -10.20
CA PRO A 608 37.36 12.82 -9.82
C PRO A 608 35.90 12.58 -9.42
N ALA A 609 35.21 11.63 -10.08
CA ALA A 609 33.84 11.28 -9.70
C ALA A 609 33.81 10.59 -8.32
N VAL A 610 34.78 9.72 -8.03
CA VAL A 610 34.92 9.07 -6.72
C VAL A 610 35.22 10.10 -5.62
N GLU A 611 36.09 11.07 -5.89
CA GLU A 611 36.41 12.16 -4.97
C GLU A 611 35.18 13.04 -4.69
N ILE A 612 34.46 13.49 -5.73
CA ILE A 612 33.20 14.22 -5.57
C ILE A 612 32.20 13.40 -4.75
N GLY A 613 32.01 12.12 -5.08
CA GLY A 613 31.06 11.25 -4.37
C GLY A 613 31.40 11.06 -2.89
N ARG A 614 32.68 11.12 -2.50
CA ARG A 614 33.14 10.98 -1.11
C ARG A 614 33.04 12.27 -0.29
N LYS A 615 32.86 13.44 -0.91
CA LYS A 615 32.70 14.71 -0.19
C LYS A 615 31.40 14.68 0.61
N THR A 616 31.51 14.96 1.92
CA THR A 616 30.37 15.03 2.85
C THR A 616 29.93 16.44 3.20
N ASP A 617 30.67 17.42 2.72
CA ASP A 617 30.50 18.85 2.97
C ASP A 617 29.89 19.58 1.76
N LYS A 618 29.22 18.84 0.88
CA LYS A 618 28.58 19.41 -0.31
C LYS A 618 27.55 20.45 0.09
N SER A 619 27.67 21.62 -0.50
CA SER A 619 26.64 22.63 -0.41
C SER A 619 26.54 23.43 -1.69
N TYR A 620 25.37 23.41 -2.32
CA TYR A 620 25.11 24.08 -3.59
C TYR A 620 23.62 24.19 -3.89
N THR A 621 23.28 25.10 -4.80
CA THR A 621 22.01 25.09 -5.53
C THR A 621 22.34 24.76 -6.99
N ALA A 622 21.59 23.85 -7.60
CA ALA A 622 21.78 23.45 -8.99
C ALA A 622 20.48 23.57 -9.79
N HIS A 623 20.63 23.96 -11.06
CA HIS A 623 19.54 24.12 -12.03
C HIS A 623 19.87 23.31 -13.28
N LYS A 624 19.25 22.13 -13.42
CA LYS A 624 19.55 21.20 -14.52
C LYS A 624 18.34 20.85 -15.37
N THR A 625 18.55 20.48 -16.62
CA THR A 625 17.51 20.07 -17.56
C THR A 625 17.75 18.66 -18.07
N ASN A 626 16.68 17.89 -18.30
CA ASN A 626 16.71 16.66 -19.09
C ASN A 626 15.71 16.81 -20.25
N LEU A 627 16.08 16.37 -21.46
CA LEU A 627 15.40 16.70 -22.73
C LEU A 627 14.60 15.55 -23.32
N GLN A 628 14.54 14.42 -22.62
CA GLN A 628 13.82 13.25 -23.08
C GLN A 628 13.20 12.46 -21.93
N ASN A 629 12.08 11.83 -22.22
CA ASN A 629 11.46 10.85 -21.34
C ASN A 629 12.09 9.45 -21.52
N SER A 630 11.67 8.49 -20.69
CA SER A 630 12.22 7.13 -20.73
C SER A 630 12.03 6.43 -22.08
N SER A 631 10.99 6.77 -22.85
CA SER A 631 10.76 6.25 -24.21
C SER A 631 11.68 6.87 -25.28
N GLY A 632 12.44 7.91 -24.94
CA GLY A 632 13.29 8.66 -25.87
C GLY A 632 12.51 9.69 -26.69
N HIS A 633 11.30 10.06 -26.25
CA HIS A 633 10.55 11.16 -26.83
C HIS A 633 10.96 12.48 -26.18
N ALA A 634 10.90 13.57 -26.95
CA ALA A 634 11.27 14.90 -26.48
C ALA A 634 10.38 15.34 -25.31
N MET A 635 11.01 15.82 -24.24
CA MET A 635 10.34 16.28 -23.02
C MET A 635 11.27 17.24 -22.29
N ASP A 636 10.80 18.38 -21.81
CA ASP A 636 11.63 19.31 -21.07
C ASP A 636 11.41 19.14 -19.57
N ILE A 637 12.39 18.58 -18.88
CA ILE A 637 12.40 18.39 -17.43
C ILE A 637 13.36 19.42 -16.84
N TYR A 638 12.93 20.22 -15.87
CA TYR A 638 13.73 21.22 -15.17
C TYR A 638 13.80 20.90 -13.69
N ARG A 639 14.99 20.66 -13.18
CA ARG A 639 15.25 20.29 -11.79
C ARG A 639 15.95 21.41 -11.05
N THR A 640 15.44 21.71 -9.87
CA THR A 640 16.14 22.53 -8.87
C THR A 640 16.56 21.62 -7.73
N SER A 641 17.81 21.73 -7.28
CA SER A 641 18.31 20.97 -6.13
C SER A 641 19.04 21.89 -5.19
N TYR A 642 18.58 21.95 -3.95
CA TYR A 642 19.19 22.70 -2.86
C TYR A 642 19.82 21.72 -1.89
N VAL A 643 21.14 21.71 -1.84
CA VAL A 643 21.94 20.70 -1.16
C VAL A 643 22.73 21.34 -0.02
N ARG A 644 22.62 20.72 1.15
CA ARG A 644 23.39 21.02 2.36
C ARG A 644 24.12 19.75 2.83
N PRO A 645 25.15 19.87 3.69
CA PRO A 645 25.95 18.72 4.12
C PRO A 645 25.14 17.59 4.80
N THR A 646 24.01 17.94 5.42
CA THR A 646 23.21 17.00 6.22
C THR A 646 21.79 16.81 5.69
N TRP A 647 21.39 17.47 4.60
CA TRP A 647 20.05 17.34 4.02
C TRP A 647 19.99 18.01 2.64
N GLY A 648 18.88 17.83 1.93
CA GLY A 648 18.63 18.54 0.70
C GLY A 648 17.21 18.36 0.18
N LEU A 649 16.82 19.33 -0.65
CA LEU A 649 15.50 19.49 -1.22
C LEU A 649 15.63 19.54 -2.75
N GLY A 650 15.01 18.60 -3.44
CA GLY A 650 14.91 18.57 -4.89
C GLY A 650 13.47 18.79 -5.35
N THR A 651 13.31 19.54 -6.44
CA THR A 651 12.04 19.68 -7.17
C THR A 651 12.22 19.53 -8.66
N GLU A 652 11.17 19.08 -9.34
CA GLU A 652 11.13 18.87 -10.79
C GLU A 652 9.88 19.48 -11.43
N VAL A 653 10.08 20.18 -12.55
CA VAL A 653 9.04 20.80 -13.38
C VAL A 653 9.14 20.26 -14.79
N GLN A 654 8.02 19.91 -15.41
CA GLN A 654 7.99 19.20 -16.70
C GLN A 654 7.12 19.91 -17.74
N TYR A 655 7.62 20.02 -18.97
CA TYR A 655 6.93 20.60 -20.14
C TYR A 655 7.13 19.74 -21.39
N ARG A 656 6.32 20.00 -22.44
CA ARG A 656 6.27 19.24 -23.70
C ARG A 656 5.97 17.75 -23.51
N ARG A 657 5.02 17.42 -22.65
CA ARG A 657 4.62 16.03 -22.39
C ARG A 657 3.97 15.40 -23.63
N VAL A 658 4.60 14.36 -24.18
CA VAL A 658 4.20 13.68 -25.44
C VAL A 658 3.66 12.26 -25.25
N ASP A 659 3.77 11.68 -24.05
CA ASP A 659 3.13 10.41 -23.69
C ASP A 659 2.77 10.33 -22.19
N ASN A 660 2.02 9.28 -21.83
CA ASN A 660 1.49 9.11 -20.48
C ASN A 660 2.51 8.55 -19.49
N TRP A 661 3.55 7.83 -19.94
CA TRP A 661 4.54 7.10 -19.13
C TRP A 661 5.60 8.01 -18.49
N VAL A 662 5.13 9.05 -17.81
CA VAL A 662 5.92 10.04 -17.11
C VAL A 662 5.50 10.05 -15.65
N GLU A 663 6.49 10.21 -14.78
CA GLU A 663 6.43 9.85 -13.38
C GLU A 663 6.61 11.10 -12.54
N ASP A 664 5.53 11.49 -11.88
CA ASP A 664 5.39 12.79 -11.22
C ASP A 664 5.68 12.64 -9.73
N LEU A 665 6.92 12.87 -9.31
CA LEU A 665 7.28 13.00 -7.90
C LEU A 665 7.98 14.34 -7.67
N PRO A 666 7.25 15.47 -7.79
CA PRO A 666 7.84 16.78 -8.04
C PRO A 666 8.61 17.38 -6.87
N VAL A 667 8.66 16.71 -5.71
CA VAL A 667 9.34 17.19 -4.49
C VAL A 667 9.91 16.03 -3.68
N VAL A 668 11.19 16.11 -3.35
CA VAL A 668 11.86 15.19 -2.44
C VAL A 668 12.71 15.94 -1.44
N LEU A 669 12.44 15.70 -0.14
CA LEU A 669 13.25 16.21 0.97
C LEU A 669 13.88 15.03 1.71
N ARG A 670 15.21 15.01 1.81
CA ARG A 670 15.95 13.97 2.54
C ARG A 670 16.93 14.59 3.51
N TRP A 671 17.20 13.88 4.60
CA TRP A 671 18.14 14.33 5.63
C TRP A 671 19.03 13.20 6.14
N ARG A 672 20.11 13.57 6.83
CA ARG A 672 20.99 12.63 7.50
C ARG A 672 20.33 12.16 8.79
N SER A 673 20.22 10.85 8.96
CA SER A 673 19.66 10.26 10.18
C SER A 673 20.39 8.96 10.55
N ASP A 674 20.43 8.66 11.85
CA ASP A 674 20.86 7.37 12.37
C ASP A 674 19.80 6.28 12.15
N ALA A 675 18.56 6.67 11.85
CA ALA A 675 17.50 5.78 11.42
C ALA A 675 17.48 5.61 9.89
N ALA A 676 16.89 4.52 9.41
CA ALA A 676 16.69 4.29 7.98
C ALA A 676 15.72 5.32 7.35
N ASN A 677 15.71 5.41 6.01
CA ASN A 677 14.76 6.17 5.18
C ASN A 677 14.27 7.55 5.72
N PRO A 678 15.16 8.49 6.08
CA PRO A 678 14.81 9.87 6.41
C PRO A 678 14.43 10.68 5.17
N LEU A 679 13.17 10.57 4.82
CA LEU A 679 12.62 11.06 3.57
C LEU A 679 11.22 11.58 3.81
N PHE A 680 10.94 12.77 3.31
CA PHE A 680 9.60 13.34 3.22
C PHE A 680 9.21 13.44 1.73
N ARG A 681 7.99 13.01 1.41
CA ARG A 681 7.43 13.06 0.06
C ARG A 681 6.02 13.61 0.07
N LEU A 682 5.67 14.26 -1.04
CA LEU A 682 4.33 14.74 -1.37
C LEU A 682 3.86 14.08 -2.66
N SER A 683 2.63 13.57 -2.66
CA SER A 683 1.96 13.11 -3.89
C SER A 683 0.55 13.66 -3.96
N VAL A 684 0.10 14.05 -5.16
CA VAL A 684 -1.29 14.45 -5.42
C VAL A 684 -1.90 13.41 -6.33
N ASP A 685 -2.75 12.54 -5.78
CA ASP A 685 -3.44 11.47 -6.50
C ASP A 685 -4.75 11.98 -7.15
N GLN A 686 -5.03 11.54 -8.38
CA GLN A 686 -6.30 11.81 -9.05
C GLN A 686 -7.08 10.53 -9.38
N GLY A 687 -8.41 10.56 -9.29
CA GLY A 687 -9.28 9.45 -9.70
C GLY A 687 -9.08 8.18 -8.87
N ASN A 688 -9.04 7.01 -9.51
CA ASN A 688 -8.75 5.72 -8.88
C ASN A 688 -7.25 5.34 -8.91
N ALA A 689 -6.34 6.28 -9.17
CA ALA A 689 -4.91 6.03 -9.17
C ALA A 689 -4.42 5.57 -7.78
N SER A 690 -3.52 4.59 -7.74
CA SER A 690 -2.85 4.19 -6.49
C SER A 690 -1.97 5.32 -5.95
N ILE A 691 -1.68 5.31 -4.64
CA ILE A 691 -0.75 6.28 -4.05
C ILE A 691 0.58 6.20 -4.78
N GLY A 692 1.07 7.34 -5.26
CA GLY A 692 2.32 7.46 -6.00
C GLY A 692 2.31 6.86 -7.41
N ALA A 693 1.15 6.45 -7.94
CA ALA A 693 1.04 5.79 -9.24
C ALA A 693 1.69 6.57 -10.39
N TYR A 694 2.29 5.82 -11.30
CA TYR A 694 2.56 6.22 -12.69
C TYR A 694 1.31 6.88 -13.26
N ASP A 695 1.49 8.01 -13.94
CA ASP A 695 0.43 8.82 -14.53
C ASP A 695 -0.29 9.76 -13.53
N GLN A 696 0.45 10.57 -12.74
CA GLN A 696 -0.24 11.75 -12.19
C GLN A 696 -0.60 12.67 -13.38
N PRO A 697 -1.78 13.30 -13.34
CA PRO A 697 -2.17 14.18 -14.43
C PRO A 697 -1.26 15.40 -14.49
N ALA A 698 -1.32 16.13 -15.60
CA ALA A 698 -0.75 17.48 -15.76
C ALA A 698 -1.25 18.52 -14.72
N GLY A 699 -1.97 18.07 -13.68
CA GLY A 699 -2.71 18.82 -12.68
C GLY A 699 -1.92 19.25 -11.45
N GLN A 700 -0.58 19.17 -11.41
CA GLN A 700 0.22 19.84 -10.36
C GLN A 700 1.35 20.66 -10.97
N ARG A 701 1.64 21.81 -10.35
CA ARG A 701 2.86 22.59 -10.56
C ARG A 701 3.57 22.86 -9.26
N VAL A 702 4.90 22.89 -9.35
CA VAL A 702 5.80 23.17 -8.25
C VAL A 702 6.83 24.19 -8.68
N MET A 703 7.34 24.93 -7.72
CA MET A 703 8.58 25.66 -7.88
C MET A 703 9.32 25.70 -6.54
N GLN A 704 10.60 26.01 -6.61
CA GLN A 704 11.48 26.05 -5.45
C GLN A 704 12.39 27.28 -5.56
N ASP A 705 12.61 27.92 -4.43
CA ASP A 705 13.69 28.87 -4.24
C ASP A 705 14.43 28.51 -2.95
N GLY A 706 15.72 28.21 -3.09
CA GLY A 706 16.57 27.73 -2.00
C GLY A 706 15.91 26.60 -1.18
N PRO A 707 15.67 26.81 0.14
CA PRO A 707 15.10 25.82 1.04
C PRO A 707 13.55 25.75 1.02
N THR A 708 12.89 26.58 0.21
CA THR A 708 11.42 26.70 0.19
C THR A 708 10.89 26.13 -1.11
N ALA A 709 9.86 25.27 -1.02
CA ALA A 709 9.12 24.78 -2.18
C ALA A 709 7.63 25.07 -2.02
N VAL A 710 6.99 25.42 -3.12
CA VAL A 710 5.54 25.67 -3.18
C VAL A 710 4.94 24.91 -4.35
N GLY A 711 3.67 24.55 -4.23
CA GLY A 711 2.95 23.93 -5.32
C GLY A 711 1.48 24.29 -5.36
N VAL A 712 0.91 24.23 -6.56
CA VAL A 712 -0.52 24.38 -6.83
C VAL A 712 -0.98 23.21 -7.67
N TYR A 713 -2.20 22.73 -7.43
CA TYR A 713 -2.76 21.66 -8.23
C TYR A 713 -4.21 21.93 -8.63
N LYS A 714 -4.54 21.41 -9.80
CA LYS A 714 -5.85 21.44 -10.43
C LYS A 714 -6.38 20.02 -10.54
N SER A 715 -7.43 19.74 -9.78
CA SER A 715 -8.15 18.48 -9.84
C SER A 715 -8.85 18.30 -11.18
N SER A 716 -8.66 17.15 -11.83
CA SER A 716 -9.46 16.72 -12.99
C SER A 716 -10.45 15.63 -12.57
N GLY A 717 -11.61 15.54 -13.25
CA GLY A 717 -12.60 14.48 -12.99
C GLY A 717 -13.44 14.68 -11.72
N ASP A 718 -13.94 13.56 -11.14
CA ASP A 718 -14.72 13.57 -9.90
C ASP A 718 -13.83 13.93 -8.70
N GLN A 719 -14.02 15.14 -8.19
CA GLN A 719 -13.24 15.72 -7.11
C GLN A 719 -13.23 14.84 -5.85
N THR A 720 -14.28 14.06 -5.59
CA THR A 720 -14.39 13.19 -4.40
C THR A 720 -13.31 12.10 -4.31
N SER A 721 -12.61 11.85 -5.42
CA SER A 721 -11.57 10.84 -5.52
C SER A 721 -10.15 11.40 -5.53
N ASN A 722 -9.94 12.71 -5.47
CA ASN A 722 -8.60 13.31 -5.56
C ASN A 722 -8.02 13.62 -4.17
N TYR A 723 -6.76 13.27 -3.93
CA TYR A 723 -6.13 13.41 -2.61
C TYR A 723 -4.70 13.91 -2.68
N ILE A 724 -4.28 14.69 -1.69
CA ILE A 724 -2.88 14.98 -1.42
C ILE A 724 -2.40 14.12 -0.25
N ASN A 725 -1.25 13.48 -0.41
CA ASN A 725 -0.62 12.63 0.59
C ASN A 725 0.73 13.25 0.99
N ALA A 726 0.90 13.54 2.27
CA ALA A 726 2.17 13.88 2.87
C ALA A 726 2.71 12.72 3.69
N LEU A 727 3.87 12.21 3.29
CA LEU A 727 4.46 10.98 3.82
C LEU A 727 5.54 11.32 4.84
N PHE A 728 5.27 11.04 6.11
CA PHE A 728 6.23 11.22 7.20
C PHE A 728 6.78 9.86 7.65
N PRO A 729 8.10 9.68 7.78
CA PRO A 729 8.66 8.41 8.23
C PRO A 729 8.38 8.17 9.72
N THR A 730 8.06 6.92 10.07
CA THR A 730 7.78 6.45 11.44
C THR A 730 8.86 5.52 11.97
N ASN A 731 10.01 5.49 11.30
CA ASN A 731 11.18 4.67 11.65
C ASN A 731 12.14 5.35 12.65
N GLY A 732 11.74 6.46 13.26
CA GLY A 732 12.57 7.21 14.22
C GLY A 732 13.52 8.22 13.58
N SER A 733 13.45 8.44 12.27
CA SER A 733 14.22 9.51 11.60
C SER A 733 13.71 10.92 11.87
N ILE A 734 12.48 11.05 12.40
CA ILE A 734 11.92 12.27 12.96
C ILE A 734 11.92 12.13 14.48
N ARG A 735 12.48 13.12 15.18
CA ARG A 735 12.58 13.16 16.65
C ARG A 735 11.32 13.73 17.29
N GLU A 736 10.76 14.77 16.69
CA GLU A 736 9.53 15.41 17.13
C GLU A 736 8.75 15.88 15.90
N ARG A 737 7.42 15.69 15.92
CA ARG A 737 6.49 16.28 14.95
C ARG A 737 5.24 16.73 15.67
N ARG A 738 4.75 17.93 15.36
CA ARG A 738 3.48 18.44 15.89
C ARG A 738 2.88 19.51 14.98
N GLU A 739 1.64 19.89 15.26
CA GLU A 739 0.98 20.98 14.54
C GLU A 739 1.07 22.31 15.30
N VAL A 740 1.32 23.40 14.59
CA VAL A 740 1.33 24.78 15.10
C VAL A 740 0.72 25.70 14.05
N ASP A 741 -0.43 26.30 14.35
CA ASP A 741 -1.12 27.26 13.44
C ASP A 741 -1.31 26.73 12.00
N GLY A 742 -1.76 25.47 11.90
CA GLY A 742 -1.96 24.77 10.62
C GLY A 742 -0.69 24.29 9.92
N TRP A 743 0.50 24.56 10.47
CA TRP A 743 1.75 23.95 10.04
C TRP A 743 1.95 22.60 10.70
N THR A 744 2.32 21.58 9.94
CA THR A 744 2.95 20.37 10.48
C THR A 744 4.46 20.61 10.51
N ILE A 745 5.04 20.79 11.70
CA ILE A 745 6.47 21.04 11.89
C ILE A 745 7.17 19.78 12.38
N ALA A 746 8.44 19.59 11.98
CA ALA A 746 9.25 18.44 12.35
C ALA A 746 10.70 18.80 12.66
N ASP A 747 11.22 18.18 13.71
CA ASP A 747 12.65 18.13 14.06
C ASP A 747 13.22 16.77 13.66
N THR A 748 14.24 16.78 12.80
CA THR A 748 14.94 15.56 12.37
C THR A 748 16.27 15.34 13.09
N GLY A 749 16.73 16.34 13.83
CA GLY A 749 18.04 16.43 14.44
C GLY A 749 19.11 17.11 13.57
N SER A 750 19.01 17.03 12.25
CA SER A 750 19.93 17.70 11.33
C SER A 750 19.35 18.95 10.68
N MET A 751 18.03 19.03 10.60
CA MET A 751 17.27 20.13 10.01
C MET A 751 15.87 20.21 10.62
N TYR A 752 15.23 21.36 10.44
CA TYR A 752 13.81 21.56 10.70
C TYR A 752 13.07 21.68 9.37
N PHE A 753 11.90 21.07 9.25
CA PHE A 753 10.99 21.39 8.15
C PHE A 753 9.57 21.59 8.63
N ALA A 754 8.81 22.30 7.82
CA ALA A 754 7.40 22.54 8.04
C ALA A 754 6.64 22.42 6.74
N TYR A 755 5.48 21.78 6.82
CA TYR A 755 4.57 21.61 5.69
C TYR A 755 3.20 22.17 6.03
N LYS A 756 2.59 22.89 5.10
CA LYS A 756 1.24 23.46 5.25
C LYS A 756 0.49 23.44 3.93
N LEU A 757 -0.78 23.05 4.00
CA LEU A 757 -1.72 23.18 2.89
C LEU A 757 -2.21 24.63 2.80
N ALA A 758 -2.50 25.09 1.58
CA ALA A 758 -3.09 26.40 1.34
C ALA A 758 -4.48 26.53 1.98
N LYS A 759 -5.20 25.41 2.12
CA LYS A 759 -6.45 25.34 2.88
C LYS A 759 -6.36 24.30 3.98
N PRO A 760 -7.02 24.52 5.13
CA PRO A 760 -7.17 23.48 6.13
C PRO A 760 -7.77 22.22 5.51
N GLY A 761 -7.07 21.10 5.65
CA GLY A 761 -7.52 19.78 5.21
C GLY A 761 -7.96 18.94 6.40
N THR A 762 -8.92 18.04 6.20
CA THR A 762 -9.14 16.94 7.14
C THR A 762 -8.10 15.88 6.88
N TRP A 763 -7.21 15.65 7.84
CA TRP A 763 -6.22 14.57 7.73
C TRP A 763 -6.86 13.22 8.06
N TYR A 764 -6.77 12.29 7.11
CA TYR A 764 -7.10 10.89 7.31
C TYR A 764 -5.80 10.09 7.41
N HIS A 765 -5.69 9.26 8.44
CA HIS A 765 -4.61 8.29 8.55
C HIS A 765 -4.95 7.06 7.72
N GLN A 766 -4.15 6.84 6.67
CA GLN A 766 -4.33 5.65 5.85
C GLN A 766 -3.62 4.45 6.48
N THR A 767 -4.39 3.40 6.78
CA THR A 767 -3.85 2.11 7.21
C THR A 767 -3.84 1.12 6.05
N PRO A 768 -3.02 0.04 6.08
CA PRO A 768 -3.02 -0.97 5.02
C PRO A 768 -4.40 -1.58 4.76
N ASN A 769 -5.27 -1.55 5.77
CA ASN A 769 -6.60 -2.16 5.76
C ASN A 769 -7.74 -1.19 5.42
N ASP A 770 -7.45 0.08 5.15
CA ASP A 770 -8.47 1.09 4.84
C ASP A 770 -9.28 0.68 3.57
N PRO A 771 -10.62 0.68 3.58
CA PRO A 771 -11.44 0.41 2.39
C PRO A 771 -11.20 1.38 1.23
N ALA A 772 -10.83 2.63 1.52
CA ALA A 772 -10.44 3.67 0.56
C ALA A 772 -8.94 3.62 0.21
N ASN A 773 -8.23 2.59 0.68
CA ASN A 773 -6.87 2.31 0.30
C ASN A 773 -6.83 1.95 -1.20
N LYS A 774 -6.36 2.89 -2.02
CA LYS A 774 -6.19 2.71 -3.47
C LYS A 774 -4.98 1.86 -3.85
N VAL A 775 -4.31 1.25 -2.86
CA VAL A 775 -3.34 0.18 -3.08
C VAL A 775 -4.06 -0.95 -3.82
N LYS A 776 -3.67 -1.22 -5.08
CA LYS A 776 -4.39 -2.13 -5.95
C LYS A 776 -4.49 -3.52 -5.33
N LYS A 777 -5.71 -3.92 -4.94
CA LYS A 777 -6.04 -5.27 -4.45
C LYS A 777 -6.11 -6.33 -5.57
N THR A 778 -5.93 -5.94 -6.84
CA THR A 778 -6.29 -6.77 -8.02
C THR A 778 -5.13 -7.41 -8.78
N ALA A 779 -3.92 -7.49 -8.23
CA ALA A 779 -2.93 -8.43 -8.74
C ALA A 779 -3.04 -9.75 -7.95
N GLN A 780 -3.21 -10.85 -8.67
CA GLN A 780 -3.46 -12.22 -8.19
C GLN A 780 -2.34 -12.82 -7.30
N ASN A 781 -1.46 -11.99 -6.73
CA ASN A 781 -0.36 -12.31 -5.81
C ASN A 781 -0.03 -11.15 -4.83
N HIS A 782 -0.96 -10.23 -4.52
CA HIS A 782 -0.64 -9.13 -3.60
C HIS A 782 -0.74 -9.55 -2.12
N PRO A 783 0.34 -9.54 -1.33
CA PRO A 783 0.31 -9.85 0.10
C PRO A 783 -0.04 -8.58 0.89
N THR A 784 -1.20 -7.95 0.65
CA THR A 784 -1.65 -6.86 1.55
C THR A 784 -1.87 -7.34 2.99
N ALA A 785 -2.00 -8.66 3.20
CA ALA A 785 -2.05 -9.26 4.53
C ALA A 785 -0.72 -9.19 5.32
N GLY A 786 0.38 -8.66 4.74
CA GLY A 786 1.70 -8.65 5.36
C GLY A 786 2.53 -7.37 5.24
N LEU A 787 2.01 -6.29 4.63
CA LEU A 787 2.75 -5.02 4.52
C LEU A 787 2.47 -4.12 5.73
N SER A 788 3.53 -3.68 6.43
CA SER A 788 3.46 -2.62 7.43
C SER A 788 4.04 -1.32 6.87
N TYR A 789 3.29 -0.22 6.91
CA TYR A 789 3.86 1.09 6.60
C TYR A 789 4.80 1.52 7.72
N SER A 790 6.05 1.83 7.38
CA SER A 790 6.97 2.62 8.23
C SER A 790 6.83 4.12 7.95
N TYR A 791 5.64 4.53 7.49
CA TYR A 791 5.26 5.92 7.28
C TYR A 791 3.89 6.19 7.89
N ASP A 792 3.77 7.41 8.39
CA ASP A 792 2.53 8.04 8.74
C ASP A 792 2.10 8.91 7.55
N ILE A 793 1.05 8.47 6.85
CA ILE A 793 0.56 9.12 5.64
C ILE A 793 -0.58 10.06 6.04
N LEU A 794 -0.31 11.37 5.99
CA LEU A 794 -1.33 12.40 6.16
C LEU A 794 -2.02 12.61 4.81
N ARG A 795 -3.27 12.16 4.70
CA ARG A 795 -4.06 12.25 3.46
C ARG A 795 -5.18 13.27 3.61
N SER A 796 -5.32 14.18 2.64
CA SER A 796 -6.40 15.18 2.59
C SER A 796 -7.01 15.24 1.18
N GLN A 797 -8.27 15.68 1.08
CA GLN A 797 -8.93 15.90 -0.21
C GLN A 797 -8.19 16.98 -1.03
N ALA A 798 -8.04 16.76 -2.34
CA ALA A 798 -7.32 17.65 -3.26
C ALA A 798 -8.26 18.56 -4.07
N ASP A 799 -9.18 19.27 -3.42
CA ASP A 799 -10.15 20.17 -4.08
C ASP A 799 -9.52 21.53 -4.44
N SER A 800 -8.80 21.62 -5.58
CA SER A 800 -8.18 22.85 -6.12
C SER A 800 -7.33 23.64 -5.11
N ASN A 801 -6.27 23.02 -4.57
CA ASN A 801 -5.51 23.59 -3.47
C ASN A 801 -4.00 23.65 -3.78
N GLY A 802 -3.28 24.40 -2.95
CA GLY A 802 -1.82 24.50 -2.99
C GLY A 802 -1.20 23.99 -1.70
N TRP A 803 0.12 23.96 -1.66
CA TRP A 803 0.90 23.58 -0.49
C TRP A 803 2.23 24.35 -0.46
N VAL A 804 2.80 24.43 0.73
CA VAL A 804 4.13 25.00 0.97
C VAL A 804 4.96 24.07 1.85
N LEU A 805 6.25 24.04 1.58
CA LEU A 805 7.26 23.31 2.33
C LEU A 805 8.41 24.28 2.65
N GLU A 806 8.67 24.45 3.95
CA GLU A 806 9.80 25.22 4.46
C GLU A 806 10.82 24.29 5.09
N SER A 807 12.10 24.62 4.94
CA SER A 807 13.18 23.86 5.54
C SER A 807 14.34 24.75 6.00
N ALA A 808 15.08 24.30 7.00
CA ALA A 808 16.24 25.03 7.51
C ALA A 808 17.23 24.10 8.22
N ASP A 809 18.51 24.46 8.19
CA ASP A 809 19.52 23.82 9.02
C ASP A 809 19.13 23.92 10.51
N ALA A 810 19.31 22.83 11.26
CA ALA A 810 18.99 22.83 12.69
C ALA A 810 19.81 23.87 13.46
N SER A 811 21.02 24.21 12.98
CA SER A 811 21.86 25.26 13.58
C SER A 811 21.30 26.68 13.46
N THR A 812 20.32 26.91 12.58
CA THR A 812 19.74 28.25 12.36
C THR A 812 18.84 28.67 13.51
N TYR A 813 18.26 27.73 14.26
CA TYR A 813 17.31 27.99 15.32
C TYR A 813 17.73 27.30 16.62
N ALA A 814 17.41 27.90 17.77
CA ALA A 814 17.75 27.33 19.08
C ALA A 814 16.99 26.01 19.39
N GLY A 815 15.94 25.72 18.62
CA GLY A 815 15.06 24.57 18.81
C GLY A 815 13.82 24.67 17.92
N LEU A 816 13.00 23.62 17.93
CA LEU A 816 11.76 23.55 17.14
C LEU A 816 10.77 24.69 17.48
N ASP A 817 10.73 25.14 18.74
CA ASP A 817 9.89 26.28 19.17
C ASP A 817 10.31 27.60 18.51
N ALA A 818 11.62 27.83 18.37
CA ALA A 818 12.16 29.03 17.73
C ALA A 818 11.89 29.01 16.22
N PHE A 819 12.02 27.84 15.58
CA PHE A 819 11.63 27.64 14.19
C PHE A 819 10.13 27.89 13.97
N ALA A 820 9.27 27.33 14.82
CA ALA A 820 7.82 27.56 14.76
C ALA A 820 7.44 29.04 14.96
N SER A 821 8.13 29.73 15.88
CA SER A 821 7.94 31.16 16.10
C SER A 821 8.36 31.99 14.88
N ALA A 822 9.46 31.63 14.22
CA ALA A 822 9.89 32.28 12.98
C ALA A 822 8.88 32.06 11.85
N LEU A 823 8.42 30.82 11.65
CA LEU A 823 7.39 30.50 10.65
C LEU A 823 6.14 31.36 10.81
N THR A 824 5.60 31.43 12.03
CA THR A 824 4.34 32.15 12.31
C THR A 824 4.49 33.67 12.32
N SER A 825 5.70 34.21 12.52
CA SER A 825 5.92 35.67 12.56
C SER A 825 6.49 36.27 11.27
N THR A 826 7.14 35.45 10.43
CA THR A 826 7.79 35.93 9.20
C THR A 826 7.00 35.56 7.95
N THR A 827 6.43 34.35 7.89
CA THR A 827 5.83 33.86 6.63
C THR A 827 4.40 34.35 6.43
N SER A 828 3.98 34.47 5.18
CA SER A 828 2.59 34.78 4.84
C SER A 828 2.17 34.07 3.56
N MET A 829 0.88 33.82 3.39
CA MET A 829 0.34 33.06 2.26
C MET A 829 -0.93 33.74 1.75
N ASP A 830 -0.92 34.18 0.50
CA ASP A 830 -2.11 34.64 -0.21
C ASP A 830 -2.74 33.47 -0.97
N VAL A 831 -3.91 33.08 -0.47
CA VAL A 831 -4.71 31.96 -1.00
C VAL A 831 -5.97 32.45 -1.71
N SER A 832 -6.08 33.75 -1.99
CA SER A 832 -7.29 34.33 -2.59
C SER A 832 -7.61 33.81 -4.00
N HIS A 833 -6.61 33.26 -4.69
CA HIS A 833 -6.70 32.78 -6.08
C HIS A 833 -6.50 31.27 -6.25
N VAL A 834 -6.45 30.48 -5.17
CA VAL A 834 -6.25 29.02 -5.29
C VAL A 834 -7.46 28.31 -5.90
N GLU A 835 -8.63 28.94 -5.89
CA GLU A 835 -9.88 28.42 -6.47
C GLU A 835 -10.19 28.94 -7.87
N ASP A 836 -9.31 29.76 -8.43
CA ASP A 836 -9.49 30.25 -9.79
C ASP A 836 -9.37 29.10 -10.81
N THR A 837 -9.83 29.34 -12.03
CA THR A 837 -9.72 28.34 -13.12
C THR A 837 -8.29 27.85 -13.32
N ASN A 838 -7.31 28.73 -13.10
CA ASN A 838 -5.90 28.41 -12.98
C ASN A 838 -5.46 28.79 -11.56
N PRO A 839 -5.43 27.83 -10.61
CA PRO A 839 -5.06 28.10 -9.23
C PRO A 839 -3.75 28.87 -9.11
N ARG A 840 -3.73 29.90 -8.26
CA ARG A 840 -2.52 30.69 -7.97
C ARG A 840 -2.30 30.79 -6.46
N LEU A 841 -1.05 30.71 -6.06
CA LEU A 841 -0.57 30.83 -4.69
C LEU A 841 0.60 31.81 -4.64
N VAL A 842 0.54 32.79 -3.74
CA VAL A 842 1.69 33.65 -3.42
C VAL A 842 2.12 33.40 -1.99
N TYR A 843 3.40 33.11 -1.77
CA TYR A 843 3.95 32.76 -0.48
C TYR A 843 5.18 33.61 -0.16
N HIS A 844 5.16 34.29 0.98
CA HIS A 844 6.33 34.97 1.54
C HIS A 844 7.08 34.00 2.44
N SER A 845 8.29 33.64 2.02
CA SER A 845 9.12 32.59 2.64
C SER A 845 9.87 33.05 3.89
N LEU A 846 10.43 32.09 4.62
CA LEU A 846 11.34 32.33 5.74
C LEU A 846 12.64 33.05 5.32
N THR A 847 13.07 32.92 4.07
CA THR A 847 14.24 33.63 3.53
C THR A 847 13.91 35.07 3.16
N GLY A 848 12.64 35.44 3.12
CA GLY A 848 12.15 36.77 2.77
C GLY A 848 11.79 36.95 1.30
N ASP A 849 11.80 35.86 0.52
CA ASP A 849 11.45 35.86 -0.90
C ASP A 849 9.95 35.61 -1.10
N ASP A 850 9.36 36.32 -2.05
CA ASP A 850 7.98 36.13 -2.52
C ASP A 850 7.93 35.13 -3.67
N LEU A 851 7.36 33.95 -3.40
CA LEU A 851 7.15 32.87 -4.35
C LEU A 851 5.71 32.94 -4.89
N ASP A 852 5.55 33.38 -6.14
CA ASP A 852 4.27 33.44 -6.87
C ASP A 852 4.18 32.34 -7.93
N ILE A 853 3.29 31.38 -7.73
CA ILE A 853 3.06 30.27 -8.66
C ILE A 853 1.61 30.26 -9.13
N THR A 854 1.43 30.26 -10.46
CA THR A 854 0.14 30.05 -11.13
C THR A 854 0.17 28.74 -11.89
N PHE A 855 -0.91 27.96 -11.79
CA PHE A 855 -1.04 26.72 -12.53
C PHE A 855 -1.05 26.95 -14.05
N ASP A 856 -0.21 26.21 -14.79
CA ASP A 856 -0.16 26.18 -16.26
C ASP A 856 -0.31 24.75 -16.82
N SER A 857 -0.28 24.57 -18.14
CA SER A 857 -0.40 23.24 -18.79
C SER A 857 0.95 22.66 -19.22
N ALA A 858 1.13 21.34 -19.09
CA ALA A 858 2.39 20.65 -19.40
C ALA A 858 2.67 20.62 -20.92
N SER A 859 1.69 21.01 -21.75
CA SER A 859 1.84 21.15 -23.19
C SER A 859 2.47 22.48 -23.62
N GLU A 860 2.64 23.43 -22.71
CA GLU A 860 3.11 24.80 -23.00
C GLU A 860 4.64 24.92 -22.87
N ALA A 861 5.21 26.05 -23.28
CA ALA A 861 6.60 26.37 -22.97
C ALA A 861 6.65 26.95 -21.53
N PRO A 862 7.76 26.79 -20.78
CA PRO A 862 7.91 27.41 -19.47
C PRO A 862 7.63 28.91 -19.56
N GLY A 863 6.55 29.36 -18.92
CA GLY A 863 6.01 30.71 -19.03
C GLY A 863 6.31 31.59 -17.81
N ALA A 864 5.75 32.80 -17.76
CA ALA A 864 5.88 33.75 -16.66
C ALA A 864 4.99 33.42 -15.44
N THR A 865 4.62 32.16 -15.28
CA THR A 865 3.69 31.64 -14.26
C THR A 865 4.38 31.31 -12.94
N HIS A 866 5.70 31.21 -12.94
CA HIS A 866 6.53 30.95 -11.77
C HIS A 866 7.45 32.15 -11.55
N LEU A 867 7.22 32.91 -10.47
CA LEU A 867 7.98 34.13 -10.17
C LEU A 867 8.58 34.09 -8.77
N VAL A 868 9.80 34.59 -8.65
CA VAL A 868 10.48 34.89 -7.39
C VAL A 868 10.67 36.40 -7.32
N ASN A 869 10.11 37.05 -6.29
CA ASN A 869 10.15 38.51 -6.11
C ASN A 869 9.66 39.28 -7.35
N GLY A 870 8.61 38.77 -8.01
CA GLY A 870 8.05 39.33 -9.24
C GLY A 870 8.88 39.10 -10.51
N THR A 871 10.00 38.37 -10.42
CA THR A 871 10.86 38.02 -11.56
C THR A 871 10.57 36.59 -12.02
N PRO A 872 10.22 36.37 -13.31
CA PRO A 872 10.01 35.03 -13.84
C PRO A 872 11.25 34.13 -13.75
N ILE A 873 11.08 32.85 -13.44
CA ILE A 873 12.16 31.86 -13.51
C ILE A 873 12.48 31.56 -14.99
N ASP A 874 13.72 31.77 -15.41
CA ASP A 874 14.19 31.43 -16.75
C ASP A 874 14.63 29.96 -16.85
N TYR A 875 13.65 29.06 -16.94
CA TYR A 875 13.89 27.63 -17.22
C TYR A 875 14.64 27.43 -18.55
N GLY A 876 14.51 28.35 -19.51
CA GLY A 876 15.24 28.35 -20.77
C GLY A 876 16.76 28.44 -20.58
N ALA A 877 17.22 29.08 -19.52
CA ALA A 877 18.64 29.21 -19.18
C ALA A 877 19.24 27.99 -18.43
N TYR A 878 18.41 27.06 -17.94
CA TYR A 878 18.92 25.88 -17.22
C TYR A 878 19.82 25.06 -18.14
N LYS A 879 20.93 24.55 -17.60
CA LYS A 879 21.93 23.77 -18.33
C LYS A 879 21.63 22.27 -18.24
N LEU A 880 22.39 21.41 -18.93
CA LEU A 880 22.31 19.97 -18.69
C LEU A 880 22.95 19.59 -17.34
N PHE A 881 24.08 20.22 -17.04
CA PHE A 881 24.73 20.15 -15.73
C PHE A 881 25.14 21.56 -15.30
N ASP A 882 24.73 21.95 -14.09
CA ASP A 882 25.12 23.23 -13.47
C ASP A 882 25.36 23.07 -11.97
N THR A 883 26.53 22.54 -11.64
CA THR A 883 26.96 22.36 -10.26
C THR A 883 28.40 22.85 -10.08
N PRO A 884 28.88 23.05 -8.85
CA PRO A 884 30.27 23.46 -8.62
C PRO A 884 31.31 22.52 -9.26
N TRP A 885 30.94 21.25 -9.47
CA TRP A 885 31.82 20.25 -10.05
C TRP A 885 31.51 19.95 -11.52
N LEU A 886 30.24 20.05 -11.96
CA LEU A 886 29.81 19.58 -13.27
C LEU A 886 29.22 20.72 -14.09
N GLN A 887 29.69 20.89 -15.32
CA GLN A 887 29.27 21.97 -16.22
C GLN A 887 29.05 21.45 -17.64
N GLN A 888 27.86 21.68 -18.19
CA GLN A 888 27.54 21.40 -19.59
C GLN A 888 26.25 22.10 -20.02
N ASP A 889 26.29 22.85 -21.12
CA ASP A 889 25.09 23.45 -21.73
C ASP A 889 24.16 22.37 -22.30
N LYS A 890 22.86 22.66 -22.36
CA LYS A 890 21.87 21.77 -23.00
C LYS A 890 22.25 21.47 -24.45
N LEU A 891 22.26 20.18 -24.82
CA LEU A 891 22.72 19.70 -26.13
C LEU A 891 24.18 20.06 -26.48
N GLY A 892 24.93 20.58 -25.51
CA GLY A 892 26.32 20.97 -25.68
C GLY A 892 27.21 19.78 -26.00
N SER A 893 28.28 20.04 -26.77
CA SER A 893 29.26 19.03 -27.15
C SER A 893 30.32 18.76 -26.09
N THR A 894 30.37 19.58 -25.03
CA THR A 894 31.43 19.53 -24.03
C THR A 894 30.84 19.37 -22.64
N PHE A 895 31.29 18.35 -21.92
CA PHE A 895 31.04 18.16 -20.49
C PHE A 895 32.34 18.37 -19.72
N THR A 896 32.31 19.22 -18.69
CA THR A 896 33.47 19.48 -17.84
C THR A 896 33.17 19.05 -16.41
N ALA A 897 34.04 18.20 -15.86
CA ALA A 897 34.06 17.85 -14.45
C ALA A 897 35.29 18.47 -13.79
N SER A 898 35.13 19.16 -12.66
CA SER A 898 36.23 19.81 -11.94
C SER A 898 36.20 19.44 -10.46
N VAL A 899 37.37 19.12 -9.89
CA VAL A 899 37.53 18.84 -8.46
C VAL A 899 38.89 19.36 -8.00
N ASP A 900 38.91 20.09 -6.88
CA ASP A 900 40.12 20.59 -6.23
C ASP A 900 41.15 21.27 -7.17
N GLY A 901 40.67 21.98 -8.20
CA GLY A 901 41.48 22.71 -9.17
C GLY A 901 41.92 21.91 -10.42
N GLU A 902 41.61 20.62 -10.48
CA GLU A 902 41.81 19.77 -11.66
C GLU A 902 40.50 19.67 -12.45
N SER A 903 40.58 19.68 -13.79
CA SER A 903 39.41 19.52 -14.65
C SER A 903 39.61 18.40 -15.66
N VAL A 904 38.54 17.66 -15.95
CA VAL A 904 38.47 16.70 -17.04
C VAL A 904 37.38 17.14 -18.00
N VAL A 905 37.74 17.29 -19.28
CA VAL A 905 36.86 17.75 -20.35
C VAL A 905 36.55 16.59 -21.28
N TYR A 906 35.27 16.29 -21.46
CA TYR A 906 34.75 15.29 -22.38
C TYR A 906 34.17 16.02 -23.60
N ASP A 907 34.75 15.75 -24.77
CA ASP A 907 34.30 16.26 -26.06
C ASP A 907 33.54 15.16 -26.79
N PHE A 908 32.22 15.34 -26.93
CA PHE A 908 31.32 14.38 -27.57
C PHE A 908 31.25 14.49 -29.09
N ASP A 909 31.77 15.57 -29.69
CA ASP A 909 31.85 15.70 -31.16
C ASP A 909 33.01 14.84 -31.68
N HIS A 910 34.12 14.82 -30.95
CA HIS A 910 35.31 14.05 -31.30
C HIS A 910 35.49 12.76 -30.48
N TRP A 911 34.65 12.55 -29.45
CA TRP A 911 34.76 11.44 -28.49
C TRP A 911 36.16 11.35 -27.89
N THR A 912 36.62 12.47 -27.33
CA THR A 912 37.93 12.59 -26.67
C THR A 912 37.78 13.08 -25.23
N VAL A 913 38.78 12.77 -24.41
CA VAL A 913 38.85 13.21 -23.01
C VAL A 913 40.18 13.90 -22.79
N THR A 914 40.16 15.12 -22.25
CA THR A 914 41.35 15.92 -21.96
C THR A 914 41.40 16.26 -20.48
N ALA A 915 42.50 15.91 -19.81
CA ALA A 915 42.77 16.36 -18.45
C ALA A 915 43.47 17.72 -18.50
N VAL A 916 43.02 18.65 -17.67
CA VAL A 916 43.61 19.98 -17.48
C VAL A 916 44.10 20.04 -16.04
N GLU A 917 45.42 19.96 -15.86
CA GLU A 917 46.04 20.16 -14.54
C GLU A 917 45.94 21.64 -14.14
N GLY A 918 45.42 21.89 -12.94
CA GLY A 918 45.49 23.21 -12.32
C GLY A 918 46.95 23.60 -12.07
N LYS A 919 47.30 24.85 -12.38
CA LYS A 919 48.63 25.38 -12.05
C LYS A 919 48.85 25.34 -10.54
N ASP A 920 50.01 24.81 -10.16
CA ASP A 920 50.61 24.76 -8.82
C ASP A 920 49.93 23.86 -7.78
N HIS A 921 50.48 22.64 -7.58
CA HIS A 921 50.96 22.19 -6.27
C HIS A 921 51.91 20.99 -6.41
N ASP A 922 53.14 21.16 -5.90
CA ASP A 922 54.23 20.17 -5.78
C ASP A 922 53.75 18.91 -5.03
N ARG A 923 53.33 17.86 -5.76
CA ARG A 923 52.99 16.54 -5.21
C ARG A 923 54.24 15.74 -4.85
N ARG A 924 54.98 16.17 -3.81
CA ARG A 924 55.89 15.29 -3.06
C ARG A 924 55.14 14.67 -1.89
N GLY A 925 54.49 13.51 -2.11
CA GLY A 925 53.92 12.76 -0.98
C GLY A 925 52.87 11.69 -1.23
N ARG A 926 52.54 11.27 -2.46
CA ARG A 926 51.67 10.10 -2.66
C ARG A 926 52.45 8.93 -3.27
N PRO A 927 52.32 7.69 -2.75
CA PRO A 927 52.97 6.53 -3.33
C PRO A 927 52.37 6.25 -4.71
N GLN A 928 53.23 6.23 -5.73
CA GLN A 928 52.88 5.81 -7.08
C GLN A 928 52.43 4.34 -7.04
N HIS A 929 51.17 4.08 -7.36
CA HIS A 929 50.76 2.77 -7.85
C HIS A 929 51.07 2.75 -9.35
N ASP A 930 52.27 2.27 -9.68
CA ASP A 930 52.72 2.14 -11.06
C ASP A 930 51.88 1.12 -11.84
N ALA A 931 51.35 1.60 -12.97
CA ALA A 931 50.76 0.80 -14.02
C ALA A 931 51.86 0.03 -14.77
N LEU A 932 51.67 -1.28 -14.89
CA LEU A 932 52.48 -2.18 -15.71
C LEU A 932 52.54 -1.69 -17.17
N ARG A 933 53.72 -1.22 -17.61
CA ARG A 933 54.10 -1.20 -19.03
C ARG A 933 55.07 -2.34 -19.30
N GLY A 934 54.75 -3.13 -20.33
CA GLY A 934 55.58 -4.23 -20.80
C GLY A 934 56.93 -3.75 -21.36
N GLY A 935 57.96 -4.53 -21.04
CA GLY A 935 59.27 -4.48 -21.66
C GLY A 935 59.96 -5.84 -21.50
N CYS A 936 60.21 -6.53 -22.60
CA CYS A 936 61.03 -7.73 -22.66
C CYS A 936 62.43 -7.49 -22.07
N LEU A 937 62.94 -8.42 -21.25
CA LEU A 937 64.33 -8.92 -21.31
C LEU A 937 64.59 -10.03 -20.26
N HIS A 938 65.00 -11.19 -20.78
CA HIS A 938 66.01 -12.14 -20.28
C HIS A 938 66.38 -12.18 -18.78
N GLY A 939 66.38 -13.41 -18.24
CA GLY A 939 67.40 -13.85 -17.27
C GLY A 939 66.91 -14.22 -15.87
N LEU A 940 66.42 -15.45 -15.71
CA LEU A 940 66.26 -16.09 -14.40
C LEU A 940 67.62 -16.40 -13.76
N ARG A 941 67.93 -15.77 -12.62
CA ARG A 941 68.72 -16.39 -11.54
C ARG A 941 68.25 -15.90 -10.17
N GLN A 942 67.67 -16.86 -9.43
CA GLN A 942 67.68 -17.13 -7.99
C GLN A 942 68.03 -16.00 -7.00
N GLY A 943 67.22 -15.88 -5.94
CA GLY A 943 67.67 -15.32 -4.67
C GLY A 943 66.57 -14.90 -3.68
N VAL A 944 66.09 -15.87 -2.89
CA VAL A 944 65.80 -15.84 -1.43
C VAL A 944 65.10 -14.60 -0.79
N CYS A 945 64.02 -14.90 -0.07
CA CYS A 945 63.26 -14.05 0.84
C CYS A 945 64.08 -13.29 1.90
N SER A 946 63.57 -12.10 2.25
CA SER A 946 63.36 -11.66 3.64
C SER A 946 62.11 -10.78 3.69
#